data_AF-A0A817UHV7-F1
#
_entry.id   AF-A0A817UHV7-F1
#
_cell.length_a   1.000
_cell.length_b   1.000
_cell.length_c   1.000
_cell.angle_alpha   90.00
_cell.angle_beta   90.00
_cell.angle_gamma   90.00
#
_symmetry.space_group_name_H-M   'P 1'
#
loop_
_entity.id
_entity.type
_entity.pdbx_description
1 polymer ?
#
loop_
_entity_poly.entity_id
_entity_poly.type
_entity_poly.pdbx_seq_one_letter_code
_entity_poly.pdbx_strand_id
1 'polypeptide(L)'
;MPFSRGVVFSIENLEKIKDMLTDCQNGKHILLVTPEQRLCFQLKKQEMFLEYLQSKDANDFFNWKEHYRRTYYYIMNPNASYELTQSQSTLKQTLQSLGYIDDKDKIVKFPSEEIGKFCSEVYQKNNVNSFFSISHAYNILKDQSTQLKTQRKQKLELLYLIDEFKFFDILDESDEILRHGKELNYTLGLAKPLDGGAIRWEIPFLLFKIIFYEKSFGDILKAASQRSDCPVIFQNNFKPVSGIGGGSPLVRFIKHEYFVQDIRSNLSQELCKILLLRFQEKKTKIIDDKGEEYGTYEDFVAGKYFSVEEKIIQLLKVKSQDMLNSFLLAKAWLSHELLYHVMSYRYRVEYGLSEKKEKEIAIPFRGKDLPSENSEFSHPDIMIGFTILSYLYRGLDVKQVKDGLIKLKSDPKQDRDSLLKQIVKENEQWIYEQIKKENEPFPEWLKSFTTLDLESENGIKKAHLYLSRNFTFIQYYLSNFTFPNDTKYYEKKLTGNAHTLAGEEKTNGFSGTDDRNDTMPKSIVSKRLASQLGTNGKMLHILSRKINKKYESKLEISSTVNFLDQVCKYAQMTKDCYILIDAGAIVTEMSNFDASKYLIKNIDKRFDGVVYFSDKTNKIMVILRNNEYLPLSACHIDNKKLFVYLDEVHTRGTDLKLPLTAHGIVTLGKNMNKDKLMQAVMRLRDLDFKQSIVLWGSKEISAEIAIINGINIDDITSKHVITWVTYNTIQKNENDLYLVMKEKLKYVIKSRALEYQKKVKEIPMNSLIIAYVSGSLDSIEKSYGTTPQKRNPRDVLNRNMGAYLTGFYPLVKSELEEKGQSKDLIKEIDIDENIDRPKMKEMLEKVDQKLPKSILTINADMDNDQENEREIEEMQRVEVAPVPKTAPPPEVTWDFDKIFGENFQDRAFRGENGYPKLKELKKCFEFTDIDGLKKLKWHGKVFATDNFIKTIEAIDDKNKQCQNDYLKPVNMILILRKDKEVCFIIVSIFEAQHLVKLCYEKKDPKVSLVHIDDVNGPTMVPTNATLVPKDEINNIIAIIRLFNGDCHYNTEEISVIKKCVAVVDRDYFHQDKAKSEQIYRELESRYYLTKGFMTYKLTNKLVDESQKILPETEAKLGIHLQSRLHLIIKESIAEDADSVSRLPGLIRQLIQIRGKTVQYERSILKEILDKHQQ
;
A
#
# COMPACT_ATOMS: atom_id res chain seq x y z
N MET A 1 9.73 -12.32 15.82
CA MET A 1 9.01 -11.15 16.38
C MET A 1 8.63 -10.23 15.24
N PRO A 2 7.33 -9.94 14.98
CA PRO A 2 6.93 -9.02 13.92
C PRO A 2 6.96 -7.57 14.42
N PHE A 3 8.14 -6.95 14.43
CA PHE A 3 8.28 -5.55 14.81
C PHE A 3 7.79 -4.60 13.70
N SER A 4 7.00 -3.60 14.09
CA SER A 4 6.63 -2.42 13.28
C SER A 4 6.71 -1.17 14.16
N ARG A 5 6.68 0.05 13.57
CA ARG A 5 6.77 1.30 14.36
C ARG A 5 5.72 1.42 15.47
N GLY A 6 4.53 0.89 15.21
CA GLY A 6 3.37 0.92 16.12
C GLY A 6 3.43 -0.07 17.29
N VAL A 7 4.49 -0.88 17.40
CA VAL A 7 4.66 -1.76 18.56
C VAL A 7 4.96 -0.93 19.81
N VAL A 8 4.16 -1.10 20.87
CA VAL A 8 4.32 -0.41 22.15
C VAL A 8 5.50 -1.02 22.92
N PHE A 9 6.55 -0.21 23.15
CA PHE A 9 7.71 -0.58 23.97
C PHE A 9 7.43 -0.21 25.43
N SER A 10 6.49 -0.92 26.06
CA SER A 10 6.29 -0.85 27.51
C SER A 10 7.45 -1.53 28.23
N ILE A 11 7.65 -1.20 29.51
CA ILE A 11 8.67 -1.84 30.37
C ILE A 11 8.44 -3.37 30.37
N GLU A 12 7.20 -3.81 30.59
CA GLU A 12 6.81 -5.23 30.57
C GLU A 12 7.14 -5.92 29.23
N ASN A 13 6.89 -5.26 28.09
CA ASN A 13 7.20 -5.85 26.79
C ASN A 13 8.71 -5.94 26.55
N LEU A 14 9.49 -4.95 27.01
CA LEU A 14 10.95 -4.99 26.94
C LEU A 14 11.53 -6.10 27.82
N GLU A 15 10.96 -6.33 29.00
CA GLU A 15 11.30 -7.47 29.86
C GLU A 15 10.99 -8.79 29.16
N LYS A 16 9.79 -8.96 28.57
CA LYS A 16 9.45 -10.16 27.78
C LYS A 16 10.41 -10.39 26.62
N ILE A 17 10.82 -9.34 25.91
CA ILE A 17 11.80 -9.45 24.83
C ILE A 17 13.14 -9.94 25.37
N LYS A 18 13.61 -9.37 26.48
CA LYS A 18 14.84 -9.79 27.15
C LYS A 18 14.76 -11.25 27.59
N ASP A 19 13.66 -11.68 28.18
CA ASP A 19 13.46 -13.07 28.62
C ASP A 19 13.45 -14.03 27.43
N MET A 20 12.72 -13.68 26.36
CA MET A 20 12.70 -14.46 25.12
C MET A 20 14.10 -14.57 24.47
N LEU A 21 14.89 -13.50 24.48
CA LEU A 21 16.27 -13.53 23.98
C LEU A 21 17.17 -14.37 24.88
N THR A 22 16.96 -14.33 26.19
CA THR A 22 17.65 -15.17 27.18
C THR A 22 17.36 -16.65 26.92
N ASP A 23 16.09 -17.01 26.74
CA ASP A 23 15.66 -18.37 26.41
C ASP A 23 16.22 -18.82 25.05
N CYS A 24 16.18 -17.96 24.03
CA CYS A 24 16.80 -18.24 22.73
C CYS A 24 18.30 -18.54 22.86
N GLN A 25 19.03 -17.73 23.65
CA GLN A 25 20.47 -17.88 23.83
C GLN A 25 20.80 -19.16 24.63
N ASN A 26 20.09 -19.41 25.71
CA ASN A 26 20.25 -20.62 26.55
C ASN A 26 19.91 -21.89 25.77
N GLY A 27 18.84 -21.86 24.95
CA GLY A 27 18.39 -22.96 24.11
C GLY A 27 19.12 -23.10 22.77
N LYS A 28 20.04 -22.17 22.44
CA LYS A 28 20.74 -22.09 21.13
C LYS A 28 19.77 -22.08 19.94
N HIS A 29 18.65 -21.38 20.08
CA HIS A 29 17.62 -21.27 19.04
C HIS A 29 18.02 -20.24 17.97
N ILE A 30 17.37 -20.32 16.80
CA ILE A 30 17.52 -19.36 15.70
C ILE A 30 16.26 -18.50 15.64
N LEU A 31 16.42 -17.17 15.62
CA LEU A 31 15.33 -16.23 15.46
C LEU A 31 15.25 -15.79 13.99
N LEU A 32 14.15 -16.14 13.31
CA LEU A 32 13.86 -15.67 11.96
C LEU A 32 13.15 -14.32 12.01
N VAL A 33 13.73 -13.31 11.35
CA VAL A 33 13.25 -11.92 11.32
C VAL A 33 13.43 -11.38 9.91
N THR A 34 12.49 -10.58 9.41
CA THR A 34 12.69 -9.89 8.13
C THR A 34 13.62 -8.68 8.29
N PRO A 35 14.37 -8.27 7.24
CA PRO A 35 15.21 -7.08 7.30
C PRO A 35 14.46 -5.82 7.78
N GLU A 36 13.22 -5.65 7.33
CA GLU A 36 12.34 -4.53 7.71
C GLU A 36 12.05 -4.54 9.20
N GLN A 37 11.68 -5.70 9.77
CA GLN A 37 11.41 -5.85 11.20
C GLN A 37 12.66 -5.57 12.05
N ARG A 38 13.84 -6.00 11.57
CA ARG A 38 15.12 -5.71 12.24
C ARG A 38 15.43 -4.21 12.22
N LEU A 39 15.21 -3.53 11.08
CA LEU A 39 15.37 -2.08 10.95
C LEU A 39 14.35 -1.32 11.82
N CYS A 40 13.08 -1.75 11.85
CA CYS A 40 12.05 -1.18 12.72
C CYS A 40 12.50 -1.16 14.19
N PHE A 41 13.05 -2.28 14.67
CA PHE A 41 13.58 -2.36 16.04
C PHE A 41 14.72 -1.35 16.28
N GLN A 42 15.67 -1.23 15.35
CA GLN A 42 16.76 -0.24 15.45
C GLN A 42 16.26 1.20 15.44
N LEU A 43 15.29 1.51 14.56
CA LEU A 43 14.73 2.85 14.43
C LEU A 43 13.86 3.21 15.64
N LYS A 44 13.09 2.27 16.18
CA LYS A 44 12.28 2.49 17.38
C LYS A 44 13.14 2.85 18.58
N LYS A 45 14.28 2.18 18.73
CA LYS A 45 15.27 2.53 19.76
C LYS A 45 15.83 3.94 19.56
N GLN A 46 16.17 4.33 18.33
CA GLN A 46 16.63 5.69 18.01
C GLN A 46 15.54 6.73 18.28
N GLU A 47 14.28 6.44 17.94
CA GLU A 47 13.12 7.29 18.23
C GLU A 47 12.95 7.51 19.74
N MET A 48 12.96 6.45 20.54
CA MET A 48 12.85 6.55 22.00
C MET A 48 14.01 7.34 22.62
N PHE A 49 15.22 7.15 22.07
CA PHE A 49 16.37 7.92 22.50
C PHE A 49 16.21 9.41 22.18
N LEU A 50 15.74 9.77 20.97
CA LEU A 50 15.43 11.15 20.61
C LEU A 50 14.35 11.77 21.50
N GLU A 51 13.30 11.03 21.80
CA GLU A 51 12.25 11.48 22.72
C GLU A 51 12.80 11.78 24.12
N TYR A 52 13.73 10.95 24.62
CA TYR A 52 14.42 11.19 25.88
C TYR A 52 15.27 12.46 25.83
N LEU A 53 16.05 12.67 24.74
CA LEU A 53 16.84 13.89 24.53
C LEU A 53 15.98 15.15 24.50
N GLN A 54 14.81 15.11 23.86
CA GLN A 54 13.88 16.24 23.79
C GLN A 54 13.36 16.69 25.16
N SER A 55 13.25 15.76 26.12
CA SER A 55 12.83 16.05 27.49
C SER A 55 13.95 16.56 28.43
N LYS A 56 15.07 17.05 27.88
CA LYS A 56 16.21 17.49 28.70
C LYS A 56 15.85 18.58 29.72
N ASP A 57 14.99 19.52 29.35
CA ASP A 57 14.63 20.70 30.15
C ASP A 57 13.33 20.52 30.94
N ALA A 58 12.83 19.28 31.05
CA ALA A 58 11.60 18.97 31.76
C ALA A 58 11.63 19.47 33.21
N ASN A 59 10.62 20.25 33.58
CA ASN A 59 10.49 20.89 34.89
C ASN A 59 9.08 20.78 35.49
N ASP A 60 8.19 19.99 34.88
CA ASP A 60 6.79 19.83 35.24
C ASP A 60 5.93 21.10 35.13
N PHE A 61 6.31 22.08 34.30
CA PHE A 61 5.48 23.26 34.01
C PHE A 61 5.19 23.38 32.52
N PHE A 62 3.93 23.65 32.18
CA PHE A 62 3.52 23.86 30.80
C PHE A 62 3.99 25.23 30.29
N ASN A 63 4.78 25.24 29.21
CA ASN A 63 5.34 26.47 28.65
C ASN A 63 4.42 27.09 27.58
N TRP A 64 3.57 28.02 28.00
CA TRP A 64 2.65 28.73 27.09
C TRP A 64 3.35 29.58 26.03
N LYS A 65 4.51 30.16 26.34
CA LYS A 65 5.31 30.94 25.38
C LYS A 65 5.84 30.04 24.25
N GLU A 66 6.29 28.83 24.60
CA GLU A 66 6.70 27.83 23.61
C GLU A 66 5.49 27.31 22.80
N HIS A 67 4.34 27.10 23.45
CA HIS A 67 3.09 26.75 22.75
C HIS A 67 2.72 27.79 21.70
N TYR A 68 2.83 29.07 22.05
CA TYR A 68 2.59 30.18 21.12
C TYR A 68 3.57 30.16 19.96
N ARG A 69 4.87 30.03 20.24
CA ARG A 69 5.94 30.01 19.22
C ARG A 69 5.76 28.86 18.22
N ARG A 70 5.34 27.69 18.69
CA ARG A 70 5.07 26.52 17.84
C ARG A 70 3.78 26.67 17.02
N THR A 71 2.75 27.32 17.58
CA THR A 71 1.45 27.51 16.89
C THR A 71 1.49 28.61 15.83
N TYR A 72 2.17 29.72 16.11
CA TYR A 72 2.24 30.89 15.23
C TYR A 72 3.68 31.05 14.75
N TYR A 73 4.05 30.28 13.71
CA TYR A 73 5.31 30.47 13.01
C TYR A 73 5.48 31.95 12.66
N TYR A 74 6.60 32.55 13.10
CA TYR A 74 7.13 33.86 12.70
C TYR A 74 6.84 35.15 13.49
N ILE A 75 6.17 35.15 14.65
CA ILE A 75 5.91 36.44 15.33
C ILE A 75 6.28 36.40 16.80
N MET A 76 7.56 36.63 17.14
CA MET A 76 7.91 37.31 18.39
C MET A 76 9.26 38.02 18.31
N ASN A 77 9.25 39.29 18.70
CA ASN A 77 10.43 39.99 19.16
C ASN A 77 10.83 39.39 20.53
N PRO A 78 12.06 38.89 20.75
CA PRO A 78 12.44 38.17 21.97
C PRO A 78 12.15 38.90 23.29
N ASN A 79 12.05 40.23 23.23
CA ASN A 79 11.93 41.15 24.36
C ASN A 79 10.50 41.67 24.64
N ALA A 80 9.46 41.18 23.96
CA ALA A 80 8.08 41.60 24.23
C ALA A 80 7.47 40.83 25.44
N SER A 81 6.67 41.52 26.26
CA SER A 81 5.84 40.89 27.31
C SER A 81 4.81 39.96 26.66
N TYR A 82 4.74 38.70 27.11
CA TYR A 82 3.85 37.68 26.54
C TYR A 82 2.57 37.54 27.37
N GLU A 83 1.42 37.65 26.71
CA GLU A 83 0.09 37.35 27.26
C GLU A 83 -0.58 36.22 26.46
N LEU A 84 -1.44 35.44 27.12
CA LEU A 84 -2.18 34.35 26.49
C LEU A 84 -3.19 34.88 25.48
N THR A 85 -3.24 34.28 24.28
CA THR A 85 -4.33 34.58 23.34
C THR A 85 -5.65 33.99 23.82
N GLN A 86 -6.78 34.51 23.31
CA GLN A 86 -8.11 33.94 23.57
C GLN A 86 -8.13 32.41 23.37
N SER A 87 -7.54 31.94 22.26
CA SER A 87 -7.46 30.51 21.92
C SER A 87 -6.62 29.72 22.93
N GLN A 88 -5.51 30.28 23.42
CA GLN A 88 -4.68 29.63 24.44
C GLN A 88 -5.34 29.63 25.82
N SER A 89 -6.05 30.68 26.20
CA SER A 89 -6.83 30.72 27.44
C SER A 89 -7.93 29.65 27.45
N THR A 90 -8.63 29.48 26.33
CA THR A 90 -9.63 28.42 26.15
C THR A 90 -8.99 27.02 26.23
N LEU A 91 -7.83 26.82 25.61
CA LEU A 91 -7.09 25.56 25.71
C LEU A 91 -6.60 25.30 27.14
N LYS A 92 -6.11 26.33 27.84
CA LYS A 92 -5.66 26.25 29.24
C LYS A 92 -6.77 25.72 30.15
N GLN A 93 -7.95 26.34 30.09
CA GLN A 93 -9.13 25.90 30.84
C GLN A 93 -9.51 24.46 30.52
N THR A 94 -9.40 24.07 29.24
CA THR A 94 -9.70 22.71 28.80
C THR A 94 -8.71 21.71 29.40
N LEU A 95 -7.40 21.98 29.33
CA LEU A 95 -6.36 21.14 29.92
C LEU A 95 -6.46 21.04 31.44
N GLN A 96 -6.82 22.14 32.12
CA GLN A 96 -7.09 22.15 33.56
C GLN A 96 -8.30 21.28 33.92
N SER A 97 -9.39 21.40 33.16
CA SER A 97 -10.61 20.59 33.39
C SER A 97 -10.41 19.09 33.16
N LEU A 98 -9.43 18.73 32.32
CA LEU A 98 -9.02 17.35 32.04
C LEU A 98 -7.93 16.86 33.01
N GLY A 99 -7.45 17.72 33.92
CA GLY A 99 -6.44 17.39 34.92
C GLY A 99 -5.02 17.21 34.37
N TYR A 100 -4.73 17.70 33.16
CA TYR A 100 -3.38 17.66 32.60
C TYR A 100 -2.46 18.67 33.28
N ILE A 101 -2.98 19.87 33.59
CA ILE A 101 -2.27 20.94 34.29
C ILE A 101 -3.12 21.49 35.44
N ASP A 102 -2.48 22.06 36.47
CA ASP A 102 -3.17 22.74 37.56
C ASP A 102 -3.36 24.26 37.31
N ASP A 103 -3.87 24.99 38.32
CA ASP A 103 -4.08 26.44 38.25
C ASP A 103 -2.79 27.25 38.08
N LYS A 104 -1.64 26.65 38.40
CA LYS A 104 -0.30 27.23 38.26
C LYS A 104 0.45 26.69 37.03
N ASP A 105 -0.27 26.06 36.09
CA ASP A 105 0.28 25.43 34.89
C ASP A 105 1.24 24.26 35.18
N LYS A 106 1.25 23.72 36.40
CA LYS A 106 2.04 22.54 36.74
C LYS A 106 1.43 21.31 36.09
N ILE A 107 2.24 20.50 35.41
CA ILE A 107 1.83 19.26 34.76
C ILE A 107 1.57 18.21 35.85
N VAL A 108 0.32 17.79 35.97
CA VAL A 108 -0.13 16.81 36.96
C VAL A 108 -0.28 15.42 36.33
N LYS A 109 -0.59 15.39 35.03
CA LYS A 109 -0.77 14.19 34.22
C LYS A 109 -0.09 14.42 32.87
N PHE A 110 0.59 13.41 32.34
CA PHE A 110 1.09 13.43 30.97
C PHE A 110 0.14 12.65 30.04
N PRO A 111 0.02 13.04 28.77
CA PRO A 111 -0.90 12.42 27.82
C PRO A 111 -0.45 11.03 27.37
N SER A 112 -1.38 10.21 26.87
CA SER A 112 -1.07 8.88 26.32
C SER A 112 -0.04 8.94 25.20
N GLU A 113 0.73 7.87 24.98
CA GLU A 113 1.64 7.78 23.83
C GLU A 113 0.90 7.92 22.49
N GLU A 114 -0.38 7.55 22.44
CA GLU A 114 -1.27 7.83 21.32
C GLU A 114 -1.79 9.27 21.38
N ILE A 115 -1.22 10.15 20.54
CA ILE A 115 -1.68 11.55 20.38
C ILE A 115 -3.15 11.65 19.97
N GLY A 116 -3.65 10.68 19.19
CA GLY A 116 -5.04 10.65 18.74
C GLY A 116 -6.03 10.63 19.90
N LYS A 117 -5.80 9.79 20.91
CA LYS A 117 -6.62 9.73 22.12
C LYS A 117 -6.64 11.06 22.87
N PHE A 118 -5.47 11.69 23.04
CA PHE A 118 -5.37 13.01 23.65
C PHE A 118 -6.11 14.08 22.84
N CYS A 119 -5.89 14.12 21.52
CA CYS A 119 -6.55 15.07 20.65
C CYS A 119 -8.07 14.91 20.69
N SER A 120 -8.59 13.69 20.62
CA SER A 120 -10.02 13.41 20.74
C SER A 120 -10.57 13.82 22.11
N GLU A 121 -9.88 13.54 23.20
CA GLU A 121 -10.27 13.93 24.57
C GLU A 121 -10.38 15.46 24.71
N VAL A 122 -9.38 16.19 24.21
CA VAL A 122 -9.39 17.66 24.21
C VAL A 122 -10.47 18.22 23.29
N TYR A 123 -10.64 17.66 22.09
CA TYR A 123 -11.59 18.13 21.09
C TYR A 123 -13.05 17.88 21.50
N GLN A 124 -13.35 16.74 22.14
CA GLN A 124 -14.67 16.45 22.70
C GLN A 124 -15.05 17.43 23.81
N LYS A 125 -14.08 17.89 24.60
CA LYS A 125 -14.29 18.87 25.65
C LYS A 125 -14.43 20.29 25.08
N ASN A 126 -13.71 20.59 23.99
CA ASN A 126 -13.68 21.91 23.38
C ASN A 126 -13.31 21.87 21.89
N ASN A 127 -14.23 22.27 21.02
CA ASN A 127 -14.05 22.26 19.56
C ASN A 127 -13.46 23.55 18.96
N VAL A 128 -13.09 24.53 19.80
CA VAL A 128 -12.64 25.86 19.35
C VAL A 128 -11.17 25.84 18.90
N ASN A 129 -10.35 24.96 19.46
CA ASN A 129 -8.92 24.88 19.14
C ASN A 129 -8.68 24.03 17.89
N SER A 130 -7.82 24.51 16.99
CA SER A 130 -7.39 23.73 15.84
C SER A 130 -6.59 22.50 16.27
N PHE A 131 -6.64 21.43 15.48
CA PHE A 131 -5.84 20.22 15.70
C PHE A 131 -4.35 20.55 15.89
N PHE A 132 -3.82 21.49 15.13
CA PHE A 132 -2.44 21.96 15.26
C PHE A 132 -2.15 22.53 16.66
N SER A 133 -3.04 23.38 17.20
CA SER A 133 -2.89 23.93 18.55
C SER A 133 -2.88 22.82 19.60
N ILE A 134 -3.83 21.88 19.52
CA ILE A 134 -3.90 20.74 20.44
C ILE A 134 -2.66 19.85 20.35
N SER A 135 -2.18 19.57 19.13
CA SER A 135 -0.96 18.80 18.88
C SER A 135 0.29 19.46 19.47
N HIS A 136 0.40 20.80 19.40
CA HIS A 136 1.51 21.51 20.06
C HIS A 136 1.44 21.41 21.58
N ALA A 137 0.24 21.48 22.16
CA ALA A 137 0.07 21.28 23.60
C ALA A 137 0.44 19.85 24.02
N TYR A 138 0.04 18.85 23.24
CA TYR A 138 0.45 17.45 23.46
C TYR A 138 1.98 17.30 23.55
N ASN A 139 2.70 17.87 22.58
CA ASN A 139 4.15 17.80 22.54
C ASN A 139 4.79 18.50 23.75
N ILE A 140 4.28 19.66 24.16
CA ILE A 140 4.79 20.37 25.34
C ILE A 140 4.56 19.57 26.63
N LEU A 141 3.38 18.96 26.80
CA LEU A 141 3.12 18.11 27.97
C LEU A 141 4.09 16.93 28.04
N LYS A 142 4.41 16.29 26.90
CA LYS A 142 5.40 15.20 26.84
C LYS A 142 6.83 15.69 27.09
N ASP A 143 7.21 16.82 26.49
CA ASP A 143 8.56 17.37 26.57
C ASP A 143 8.88 17.86 27.99
N GLN A 144 7.89 18.40 28.71
CA GLN A 144 8.08 19.06 30.00
C GLN A 144 7.82 18.16 31.23
N SER A 145 7.31 16.94 31.05
CA SER A 145 7.03 16.01 32.15
C SER A 145 8.28 15.27 32.63
N THR A 146 8.66 15.45 33.89
CA THR A 146 9.78 14.75 34.55
C THR A 146 9.45 13.27 34.78
N GLN A 147 8.19 12.95 35.05
CA GLN A 147 7.71 11.58 35.20
C GLN A 147 7.88 10.79 33.90
N LEU A 148 7.45 11.35 32.76
CA LEU A 148 7.62 10.70 31.46
C LEU A 148 9.09 10.55 31.07
N LYS A 149 9.92 11.57 31.35
CA LYS A 149 11.39 11.49 31.18
C LYS A 149 11.99 10.32 31.97
N THR A 150 11.56 10.12 33.21
CA THR A 150 12.02 9.01 34.07
C THR A 150 11.61 7.66 33.50
N GLN A 151 10.37 7.52 33.03
CA GLN A 151 9.92 6.30 32.34
C GLN A 151 10.72 6.03 31.07
N ARG A 152 11.01 7.05 30.26
CA ARG A 152 11.86 6.92 29.07
C ARG A 152 13.27 6.47 29.43
N LYS A 153 13.87 7.00 30.51
CA LYS A 153 15.18 6.56 31.01
C LYS A 153 15.16 5.06 31.35
N GLN A 154 14.17 4.60 32.12
CA GLN A 154 14.02 3.18 32.48
C GLN A 154 13.89 2.27 31.24
N LYS A 155 13.07 2.67 30.25
CA LYS A 155 12.96 1.92 29.00
C LYS A 155 14.28 1.84 28.23
N LEU A 156 15.05 2.94 28.20
CA LEU A 156 16.38 2.96 27.57
C LEU A 156 17.37 2.07 28.30
N GLU A 157 17.34 2.02 29.63
CA GLU A 157 18.17 1.10 30.43
C GLU A 157 17.92 -0.36 30.06
N LEU A 158 16.66 -0.78 29.91
CA LEU A 158 16.31 -2.12 29.44
C LEU A 158 16.78 -2.38 28.01
N LEU A 159 16.63 -1.41 27.11
CA LEU A 159 17.12 -1.51 25.73
C LEU A 159 18.65 -1.66 25.67
N TYR A 160 19.39 -0.99 26.56
CA TYR A 160 20.84 -1.18 26.65
C TYR A 160 21.20 -2.59 27.13
N LEU A 161 20.44 -3.18 28.05
CA LEU A 161 20.64 -4.59 28.42
C LEU A 161 20.37 -5.54 27.24
N ILE A 162 19.38 -5.24 26.41
CA ILE A 162 19.10 -6.02 25.19
C ILE A 162 20.28 -5.94 24.19
N ASP A 163 20.95 -4.79 24.08
CA ASP A 163 22.13 -4.65 23.21
C ASP A 163 23.35 -5.47 23.66
N GLU A 164 23.43 -5.80 24.95
CA GLU A 164 24.54 -6.57 25.52
C GLU A 164 24.46 -8.06 25.12
N PHE A 165 23.34 -8.52 24.58
CA PHE A 165 23.21 -9.86 24.03
C PHE A 165 24.19 -10.08 22.86
N LYS A 166 24.85 -11.25 22.89
CA LYS A 166 25.73 -11.69 21.81
C LYS A 166 24.89 -12.39 20.75
N PHE A 167 24.81 -11.79 19.57
CA PHE A 167 24.13 -12.35 18.40
C PHE A 167 24.99 -12.18 17.15
N PHE A 168 24.65 -12.96 16.12
CA PHE A 168 25.15 -12.79 14.76
C PHE A 168 23.97 -12.80 13.79
N ASP A 169 23.89 -11.77 12.95
CA ASP A 169 22.92 -11.71 11.88
C ASP A 169 23.45 -12.55 10.70
N ILE A 170 22.62 -13.46 10.18
CA ILE A 170 22.93 -14.28 8.99
C ILE A 170 21.97 -13.88 7.88
N LEU A 171 22.51 -13.34 6.79
CA LEU A 171 21.74 -12.88 5.63
C LEU A 171 21.93 -13.85 4.47
N ASP A 172 20.84 -14.46 4.00
CA ASP A 172 20.82 -15.14 2.71
C ASP A 172 20.47 -14.13 1.60
N GLU A 173 21.02 -14.29 0.40
CA GLU A 173 20.91 -13.31 -0.69
C GLU A 173 21.28 -11.88 -0.24
N SER A 174 22.42 -11.77 0.45
CA SER A 174 22.88 -10.54 1.10
C SER A 174 23.09 -9.37 0.13
N ASP A 175 23.39 -9.63 -1.14
CA ASP A 175 23.51 -8.61 -2.20
C ASP A 175 22.18 -7.94 -2.55
N GLU A 176 21.08 -8.65 -2.36
CA GLU A 176 19.72 -8.18 -2.56
C GLU A 176 19.13 -7.57 -1.29
N ILE A 177 19.41 -8.13 -0.11
CA ILE A 177 19.00 -7.56 1.18
C ILE A 177 19.72 -6.22 1.43
N LEU A 178 21.02 -6.15 1.15
CA LEU A 178 21.85 -4.97 1.36
C LEU A 178 21.93 -4.06 0.11
N ARG A 179 21.01 -4.23 -0.84
CA ARG A 179 20.95 -3.41 -2.05
C ARG A 179 20.71 -1.93 -1.70
N HIS A 180 21.35 -1.03 -2.45
CA HIS A 180 21.02 0.39 -2.38
C HIS A 180 19.57 0.65 -2.83
N GLY A 181 19.02 1.78 -2.41
CA GLY A 181 17.71 2.25 -2.86
C GLY A 181 16.50 1.67 -2.13
N LYS A 182 16.72 0.95 -1.03
CA LYS A 182 15.68 0.61 -0.05
C LYS A 182 15.96 1.29 1.28
N GLU A 183 15.06 2.17 1.68
CA GLU A 183 15.10 2.84 2.98
C GLU A 183 13.82 2.61 3.77
N LEU A 184 13.95 2.40 5.07
CA LEU A 184 12.86 2.50 6.03
C LEU A 184 12.98 3.83 6.77
N ASN A 185 11.96 4.66 6.70
CA ASN A 185 11.97 6.03 7.21
C ASN A 185 10.89 6.22 8.27
N TYR A 186 11.28 6.62 9.48
CA TYR A 186 10.36 7.08 10.51
C TYR A 186 10.31 8.59 10.42
N THR A 187 9.20 9.10 9.91
CA THR A 187 9.03 10.55 9.83
C THR A 187 8.81 11.13 11.22
N LEU A 188 9.44 12.26 11.53
CA LEU A 188 9.38 12.91 12.84
C LEU A 188 8.85 14.34 12.68
N GLY A 189 7.93 14.72 13.58
CA GLY A 189 7.37 16.06 13.63
C GLY A 189 6.12 16.22 12.77
N LEU A 190 5.76 17.46 12.45
CA LEU A 190 4.51 17.76 11.75
C LEU A 190 4.64 17.64 10.24
N ALA A 191 3.57 17.15 9.62
CA ALA A 191 3.41 17.13 8.17
C ALA A 191 3.29 18.57 7.63
N LYS A 192 4.06 18.87 6.58
CA LYS A 192 4.12 20.15 5.88
C LYS A 192 3.76 19.97 4.40
N PRO A 193 3.12 20.97 3.77
CA PRO A 193 2.90 20.98 2.33
C PRO A 193 4.24 21.12 1.61
N LEU A 194 4.42 20.46 0.45
CA LEU A 194 5.63 20.59 -0.37
C LEU A 194 5.95 22.04 -0.70
N ASP A 195 7.25 22.34 -0.71
CA ASP A 195 7.76 23.60 -1.26
C ASP A 195 7.28 23.77 -2.71
N GLY A 196 6.85 24.99 -3.06
CA GLY A 196 6.21 25.34 -4.33
C GLY A 196 4.70 25.13 -4.41
N GLY A 197 4.07 24.46 -3.44
CA GLY A 197 2.62 24.27 -3.39
C GLY A 197 2.05 23.69 -4.69
N ALA A 198 0.94 24.27 -5.18
CA ALA A 198 0.25 23.79 -6.38
C ALA A 198 1.08 23.85 -7.66
N ILE A 199 2.00 24.83 -7.77
CA ILE A 199 2.87 25.00 -8.94
C ILE A 199 3.67 23.72 -9.22
N ARG A 200 4.01 22.97 -8.16
CA ARG A 200 4.82 21.75 -8.25
C ARG A 200 4.20 20.64 -9.10
N TRP A 201 2.88 20.45 -9.03
CA TRP A 201 2.18 19.50 -9.89
C TRP A 201 1.56 20.14 -11.13
N GLU A 202 1.37 21.46 -11.17
CA GLU A 202 0.91 22.15 -12.38
C GLU A 202 1.88 22.04 -13.56
N ILE A 203 3.18 22.21 -13.32
CA ILE A 203 4.20 22.15 -14.37
C ILE A 203 4.21 20.80 -15.12
N PRO A 204 4.23 19.63 -14.45
CA PRO A 204 4.13 18.36 -15.17
C PRO A 204 2.79 18.18 -15.89
N PHE A 205 1.66 18.67 -15.35
CA PHE A 205 0.40 18.69 -16.11
C PHE A 205 0.53 19.49 -17.41
N LEU A 206 1.15 20.68 -17.39
CA LEU A 206 1.38 21.46 -18.61
C LEU A 206 2.21 20.68 -19.64
N LEU A 207 3.29 20.04 -19.19
CA LEU A 207 4.14 19.21 -20.06
C LEU A 207 3.38 18.02 -20.66
N PHE A 208 2.62 17.27 -19.85
CA PHE A 208 1.82 16.16 -20.36
C PHE A 208 0.69 16.63 -21.28
N LYS A 209 0.13 17.82 -21.04
CA LYS A 209 -0.85 18.42 -21.95
C LYS A 209 -0.24 18.70 -23.32
N ILE A 210 0.96 19.30 -23.35
CA ILE A 210 1.72 19.53 -24.59
C ILE A 210 1.97 18.19 -25.31
N ILE A 211 2.55 17.21 -24.61
CA ILE A 211 2.96 15.91 -25.19
C ILE A 211 1.77 15.10 -25.73
N PHE A 212 0.65 15.06 -25.01
CA PHE A 212 -0.47 14.18 -25.33
C PHE A 212 -1.55 14.83 -26.20
N TYR A 213 -1.69 16.16 -26.17
CA TYR A 213 -2.81 16.86 -26.79
C TYR A 213 -2.40 17.89 -27.85
N GLU A 214 -1.12 18.28 -27.96
CA GLU A 214 -0.66 19.06 -29.11
C GLU A 214 -0.39 18.15 -30.30
N LYS A 215 -1.12 18.39 -31.39
CA LYS A 215 -1.03 17.60 -32.62
C LYS A 215 0.38 17.57 -33.19
N SER A 216 1.08 18.70 -33.18
CA SER A 216 2.48 18.84 -33.64
C SER A 216 3.41 17.86 -32.90
N PHE A 217 3.30 17.79 -31.57
CA PHE A 217 4.09 16.85 -30.76
C PHE A 217 3.69 15.40 -30.99
N GLY A 218 2.38 15.11 -31.08
CA GLY A 218 1.89 13.77 -31.39
C GLY A 218 2.44 13.23 -32.72
N ASP A 219 2.49 14.07 -33.75
CA ASP A 219 3.04 13.72 -35.07
C ASP A 219 4.56 13.47 -35.01
N ILE A 220 5.31 14.29 -34.26
CA ILE A 220 6.76 14.09 -34.02
C ILE A 220 7.02 12.72 -33.37
N LEU A 221 6.30 12.40 -32.30
CA LEU A 221 6.49 11.15 -31.55
C LEU A 221 6.07 9.92 -32.37
N LYS A 222 5.00 10.04 -33.16
CA LYS A 222 4.53 8.98 -34.05
C LYS A 222 5.50 8.71 -35.20
N ALA A 223 6.09 9.76 -35.79
CA ALA A 223 7.15 9.60 -36.78
C ALA A 223 8.40 8.96 -36.15
N ALA A 224 8.74 9.38 -34.93
CA ALA A 224 9.88 8.85 -34.20
C ALA A 224 9.75 7.36 -33.86
N SER A 225 8.55 6.89 -33.51
CA SER A 225 8.32 5.47 -33.18
C SER A 225 8.45 4.52 -34.37
N GLN A 226 8.37 5.03 -35.60
CA GLN A 226 8.51 4.27 -36.84
C GLN A 226 9.97 4.15 -37.32
N ARG A 227 10.89 4.92 -36.72
CA ARG A 227 12.31 4.87 -37.07
C ARG A 227 12.91 3.49 -36.77
N SER A 228 13.91 3.09 -37.56
CA SER A 228 14.62 1.81 -37.37
C SER A 228 15.27 1.70 -35.99
N ASP A 229 15.72 2.82 -35.46
CA ASP A 229 16.43 2.95 -34.19
C ASP A 229 15.51 3.17 -32.97
N CYS A 230 14.18 3.17 -33.17
CA CYS A 230 13.12 3.18 -32.15
C CYS A 230 13.40 4.10 -30.93
N PRO A 231 13.55 5.43 -31.13
CA PRO A 231 13.80 6.37 -30.03
C PRO A 231 12.63 6.51 -29.05
N VAL A 232 11.41 6.20 -29.48
CA VAL A 232 10.16 6.37 -28.72
C VAL A 232 9.21 5.20 -28.97
N ILE A 233 8.52 4.73 -27.95
CA ILE A 233 7.31 3.92 -28.10
C ILE A 233 6.10 4.85 -28.05
N PHE A 234 5.21 4.70 -29.03
CA PHE A 234 3.97 5.46 -29.12
C PHE A 234 2.83 4.50 -29.44
N GLN A 235 1.91 4.32 -28.49
CA GLN A 235 0.69 3.54 -28.69
C GLN A 235 -0.52 4.45 -28.55
N ASN A 236 -1.20 4.65 -29.67
CA ASN A 236 -2.47 5.36 -29.67
C ASN A 236 -3.56 4.49 -29.02
N ASN A 237 -4.50 5.12 -28.32
CA ASN A 237 -5.62 4.43 -27.66
C ASN A 237 -5.19 3.31 -26.69
N PHE A 238 -4.20 3.58 -25.83
CA PHE A 238 -3.76 2.64 -24.79
C PHE A 238 -4.91 2.29 -23.82
N LYS A 239 -5.22 0.99 -23.67
CA LYS A 239 -6.32 0.47 -22.85
C LYS A 239 -5.82 -0.58 -21.85
N PRO A 240 -5.20 -0.18 -20.73
CA PRO A 240 -4.78 -1.11 -19.71
C PRO A 240 -6.01 -1.62 -18.94
N VAL A 241 -6.48 -2.83 -19.30
CA VAL A 241 -7.39 -3.73 -18.54
C VAL A 241 -8.83 -3.26 -18.29
N SER A 242 -9.14 -1.96 -18.24
CA SER A 242 -10.48 -1.45 -17.86
C SER A 242 -11.59 -1.68 -18.89
N GLY A 243 -11.27 -2.00 -20.14
CA GLY A 243 -12.26 -2.10 -21.24
C GLY A 243 -12.90 -0.77 -21.66
N ILE A 244 -12.69 0.32 -20.91
CA ILE A 244 -13.14 1.68 -21.21
C ILE A 244 -12.06 2.38 -22.04
N GLY A 245 -12.44 2.93 -23.20
CA GLY A 245 -11.51 3.69 -24.06
C GLY A 245 -11.46 5.18 -23.71
N GLY A 246 -10.84 5.97 -24.59
CA GLY A 246 -10.66 7.42 -24.43
C GLY A 246 -9.56 7.68 -23.41
N GLY A 247 -8.43 8.25 -23.79
CA GLY A 247 -7.32 8.45 -22.84
C GLY A 247 -6.04 8.90 -23.54
N SER A 248 -5.06 9.33 -22.75
CA SER A 248 -3.77 9.76 -23.27
C SER A 248 -3.02 8.59 -23.96
N PRO A 249 -2.26 8.84 -25.04
CA PRO A 249 -1.44 7.81 -25.66
C PRO A 249 -0.40 7.32 -24.66
N LEU A 250 -0.04 6.04 -24.76
CA LEU A 250 1.14 5.55 -24.05
C LEU A 250 2.37 6.02 -24.83
N VAL A 251 3.19 6.83 -24.18
CA VAL A 251 4.45 7.34 -24.73
C VAL A 251 5.57 6.90 -23.81
N ARG A 252 6.61 6.30 -24.38
CA ARG A 252 7.82 5.95 -23.64
C ARG A 252 9.07 6.42 -24.38
N PHE A 253 9.89 7.25 -23.76
CA PHE A 253 11.19 7.61 -24.31
C PHE A 253 12.18 6.46 -24.09
N ILE A 254 12.82 6.02 -25.17
CA ILE A 254 13.83 4.98 -25.16
C ILE A 254 15.20 5.63 -25.16
N LYS A 255 15.48 6.45 -26.17
CA LYS A 255 16.80 7.09 -26.34
C LYS A 255 16.91 8.41 -25.60
N HIS A 256 17.90 8.49 -24.72
CA HIS A 256 18.23 9.70 -23.97
C HIS A 256 18.66 10.84 -24.92
N GLU A 257 19.50 10.53 -25.91
CA GLU A 257 20.02 11.53 -26.85
C GLU A 257 18.90 12.18 -27.66
N TYR A 258 17.91 11.39 -28.07
CA TYR A 258 16.73 11.90 -28.78
C TYR A 258 15.92 12.87 -27.92
N PHE A 259 15.71 12.55 -26.64
CA PHE A 259 15.03 13.47 -25.73
C PHE A 259 15.81 14.79 -25.59
N VAL A 260 17.11 14.68 -25.35
CA VAL A 260 18.03 15.80 -25.12
C VAL A 260 18.15 16.72 -26.34
N GLN A 261 18.22 16.15 -27.56
CA GLN A 261 18.48 16.88 -28.79
C GLN A 261 17.20 17.36 -29.49
N ASP A 262 16.16 16.52 -29.57
CA ASP A 262 15.00 16.76 -30.42
C ASP A 262 13.74 17.17 -29.64
N ILE A 263 13.60 16.77 -28.37
CA ILE A 263 12.37 16.98 -27.60
C ILE A 263 12.49 18.15 -26.63
N ARG A 264 13.58 18.23 -25.87
CA ARG A 264 13.74 19.18 -24.77
C ARG A 264 13.64 20.65 -25.21
N SER A 265 14.27 21.03 -26.31
CA SER A 265 14.23 22.43 -26.78
C SER A 265 12.83 22.84 -27.24
N ASN A 266 12.11 21.97 -27.96
CA ASN A 266 10.74 22.23 -28.40
C ASN A 266 9.79 22.34 -27.19
N LEU A 267 9.92 21.45 -26.20
CA LEU A 267 9.13 21.54 -24.97
C LEU A 267 9.45 22.79 -24.15
N SER A 268 10.73 23.20 -24.10
CA SER A 268 11.14 24.43 -23.41
C SER A 268 10.49 25.66 -24.04
N GLN A 269 10.42 25.72 -25.37
CA GLN A 269 9.76 26.80 -26.10
C GLN A 269 8.27 26.89 -25.78
N GLU A 270 7.51 25.80 -25.95
CA GLU A 270 6.07 25.83 -25.71
C GLU A 270 5.73 26.08 -24.24
N LEU A 271 6.46 25.46 -23.31
CA LEU A 271 6.25 25.69 -21.88
C LEU A 271 6.55 27.15 -21.49
N CYS A 272 7.66 27.72 -21.97
CA CYS A 272 7.99 29.12 -21.69
C CYS A 272 6.96 30.08 -22.26
N LYS A 273 6.40 29.84 -23.46
CA LYS A 273 5.31 30.66 -24.00
C LYS A 273 4.11 30.70 -23.04
N ILE A 274 3.71 29.54 -22.51
CA ILE A 274 2.59 29.44 -21.55
C ILE A 274 2.92 30.20 -20.25
N LEU A 275 4.13 30.02 -19.71
CA LEU A 275 4.54 30.67 -18.46
C LEU A 275 4.68 32.19 -18.61
N LEU A 276 5.26 32.68 -19.70
CA LEU A 276 5.39 34.13 -19.96
C LEU A 276 4.02 34.79 -20.08
N LEU A 277 3.07 34.15 -20.77
CA LEU A 277 1.69 34.62 -20.84
C LEU A 277 1.03 34.67 -19.46
N ARG A 278 1.22 33.62 -18.63
CA ARG A 278 0.69 33.56 -17.26
C ARG A 278 1.17 34.73 -16.39
N PHE A 279 2.44 35.11 -16.52
CA PHE A 279 3.05 36.20 -15.74
C PHE A 279 3.02 37.56 -16.44
N GLN A 280 2.34 37.69 -17.58
CA GLN A 280 2.28 38.91 -18.41
C GLN A 280 3.66 39.45 -18.81
N GLU A 281 4.66 38.58 -18.90
CA GLU A 281 6.02 38.93 -19.28
C GLU A 281 6.11 39.03 -20.81
N LYS A 282 6.41 40.23 -21.31
CA LYS A 282 6.45 40.50 -22.75
C LYS A 282 7.82 40.21 -23.37
N LYS A 283 8.88 40.20 -22.56
CA LYS A 283 10.24 39.97 -23.03
C LYS A 283 10.56 38.48 -22.96
N THR A 284 11.01 37.91 -24.07
CA THR A 284 11.55 36.54 -24.11
C THR A 284 12.96 36.45 -23.51
N LYS A 285 13.63 37.59 -23.40
CA LYS A 285 14.96 37.77 -22.82
C LYS A 285 14.84 38.12 -21.33
N ILE A 286 15.73 37.54 -20.53
CA ILE A 286 15.93 37.82 -19.11
C ILE A 286 16.87 39.02 -19.01
N ILE A 287 16.31 40.15 -18.60
CA ILE A 287 17.01 41.43 -18.56
C ILE A 287 16.87 42.02 -17.16
N ASP A 288 17.94 42.63 -16.64
CA ASP A 288 17.90 43.35 -15.36
C ASP A 288 17.38 44.80 -15.51
N ASP A 289 17.29 45.50 -14.39
CA ASP A 289 16.81 46.89 -14.33
C ASP A 289 17.73 47.88 -15.08
N LYS A 290 18.98 47.48 -15.37
CA LYS A 290 19.97 48.28 -16.10
C LYS A 290 19.96 48.00 -17.60
N GLY A 291 19.17 47.02 -18.06
CA GLY A 291 19.09 46.62 -19.46
C GLY A 291 20.12 45.57 -19.87
N GLU A 292 20.88 44.98 -18.93
CA GLU A 292 21.83 43.89 -19.22
C GLU A 292 21.06 42.59 -19.50
N GLU A 293 21.41 41.90 -20.58
CA GLU A 293 20.78 40.65 -21.02
C GLU A 293 21.55 39.43 -20.50
N TYR A 294 20.85 38.55 -19.79
CA TYR A 294 21.41 37.32 -19.20
C TYR A 294 21.01 36.05 -19.97
N GLY A 295 20.29 36.19 -21.08
CA GLY A 295 19.83 35.10 -21.94
C GLY A 295 18.31 35.04 -22.12
N THR A 296 17.79 33.94 -22.67
CA THR A 296 16.34 33.69 -22.80
C THR A 296 15.79 32.76 -21.70
N TYR A 297 14.50 32.87 -21.42
CA TYR A 297 13.81 31.95 -20.49
C TYR A 297 13.86 30.48 -20.97
N GLU A 298 13.74 30.26 -22.29
CA GLU A 298 13.78 28.94 -22.92
C GLU A 298 15.13 28.25 -22.71
N ASP A 299 16.21 28.98 -22.94
CA ASP A 299 17.57 28.47 -22.77
C ASP A 299 17.92 28.24 -21.30
N PHE A 300 17.37 29.05 -20.38
CA PHE A 300 17.48 28.79 -18.93
C PHE A 300 16.80 27.47 -18.52
N VAL A 301 15.56 27.25 -18.98
CA VAL A 301 14.80 26.02 -18.74
C VAL A 301 15.46 24.81 -19.38
N ALA A 302 16.07 24.98 -20.56
CA ALA A 302 16.84 23.94 -21.25
C ALA A 302 18.23 23.67 -20.64
N GLY A 303 18.68 24.46 -19.65
CA GLY A 303 19.95 24.29 -18.95
C GLY A 303 21.19 24.82 -19.69
N LYS A 304 21.04 25.81 -20.58
CA LYS A 304 22.16 26.35 -21.39
C LYS A 304 22.99 27.47 -20.71
N TYR A 305 22.49 28.09 -19.64
CA TYR A 305 23.13 29.25 -18.99
C TYR A 305 23.79 28.96 -17.64
N PHE A 306 24.49 27.84 -17.53
CA PHE A 306 25.03 27.38 -16.24
C PHE A 306 25.94 28.41 -15.54
N SER A 307 26.67 29.29 -16.25
CA SER A 307 27.57 30.29 -15.64
C SER A 307 26.88 31.44 -14.90
N VAL A 308 25.65 31.82 -15.27
CA VAL A 308 24.95 33.03 -14.78
C VAL A 308 23.64 32.73 -14.02
N GLU A 309 23.39 31.46 -13.70
CA GLU A 309 22.12 31.01 -13.09
C GLU A 309 21.80 31.69 -11.77
N GLU A 310 22.80 31.94 -10.93
CA GLU A 310 22.59 32.64 -9.65
C GLU A 310 22.01 34.04 -9.88
N LYS A 311 22.50 34.77 -10.89
CA LYS A 311 21.95 36.08 -11.26
C LYS A 311 20.52 35.96 -11.78
N ILE A 312 20.25 35.00 -12.67
CA ILE A 312 18.91 34.74 -13.21
C ILE A 312 17.92 34.41 -12.08
N ILE A 313 18.32 33.58 -11.13
CA ILE A 313 17.50 33.21 -9.96
C ILE A 313 17.16 34.45 -9.14
N GLN A 314 18.12 35.34 -8.88
CA GLN A 314 17.85 36.59 -8.16
C GLN A 314 16.87 37.49 -8.93
N LEU A 315 17.01 37.61 -10.24
CA LEU A 315 16.09 38.40 -11.08
C LEU A 315 14.66 37.84 -11.04
N LEU A 316 14.50 36.53 -11.15
CA LEU A 316 13.21 35.85 -11.04
C LEU A 316 12.59 36.05 -9.65
N LYS A 317 13.42 35.97 -8.60
CA LYS A 317 13.01 36.16 -7.20
C LYS A 317 12.47 37.57 -6.94
N VAL A 318 13.10 38.58 -7.55
CA VAL A 318 12.64 39.98 -7.50
C VAL A 318 11.29 40.15 -8.19
N LYS A 319 11.03 39.42 -9.29
CA LYS A 319 9.73 39.47 -9.99
C LYS A 319 8.61 38.86 -9.16
N SER A 320 8.73 37.60 -8.75
CA SER A 320 7.87 36.95 -7.75
C SER A 320 8.38 35.55 -7.38
N GLN A 321 8.02 35.06 -6.20
CA GLN A 321 8.35 33.70 -5.77
C GLN A 321 7.66 32.65 -6.66
N ASP A 322 6.44 32.90 -7.12
CA ASP A 322 5.69 31.98 -7.99
C ASP A 322 6.32 31.85 -9.39
N MET A 323 6.83 32.96 -9.92
CA MET A 323 7.57 32.96 -11.19
C MET A 323 8.87 32.17 -11.04
N LEU A 324 9.64 32.44 -9.98
CA LEU A 324 10.85 31.67 -9.68
C LEU A 324 10.57 30.17 -9.59
N ASN A 325 9.56 29.77 -8.79
CA ASN A 325 9.18 28.37 -8.62
C ASN A 325 8.76 27.74 -9.94
N SER A 326 7.95 28.43 -10.76
CA SER A 326 7.48 27.92 -12.05
C SER A 326 8.63 27.64 -13.02
N PHE A 327 9.58 28.56 -13.15
CA PHE A 327 10.73 28.40 -14.06
C PHE A 327 11.75 27.39 -13.53
N LEU A 328 11.97 27.30 -12.21
CA LEU A 328 12.84 26.27 -11.63
C LEU A 328 12.23 24.86 -11.76
N LEU A 329 10.92 24.71 -11.60
CA LEU A 329 10.24 23.44 -11.83
C LEU A 329 10.22 23.08 -13.33
N ALA A 330 9.98 24.04 -14.22
CA ALA A 330 10.12 23.82 -15.67
C ALA A 330 11.53 23.32 -16.01
N LYS A 331 12.55 23.97 -15.45
CA LYS A 331 13.94 23.58 -15.55
C LYS A 331 14.20 22.19 -14.95
N ALA A 332 13.58 21.84 -13.83
CA ALA A 332 13.68 20.52 -13.22
C ALA A 332 13.19 19.43 -14.18
N TRP A 333 11.97 19.58 -14.70
CA TRP A 333 11.38 18.58 -15.59
C TRP A 333 12.15 18.40 -16.90
N LEU A 334 12.79 19.46 -17.41
CA LEU A 334 13.46 19.43 -18.72
C LEU A 334 14.99 19.25 -18.63
N SER A 335 15.71 20.09 -17.88
CA SER A 335 17.17 20.06 -17.79
C SER A 335 17.72 19.14 -16.69
N HIS A 336 16.94 18.86 -15.64
CA HIS A 336 17.23 17.78 -14.68
C HIS A 336 16.59 16.45 -15.10
N GLU A 337 15.98 16.43 -16.29
CA GLU A 337 15.55 15.21 -16.98
C GLU A 337 14.48 14.39 -16.25
N LEU A 338 13.75 14.98 -15.29
CA LEU A 338 12.66 14.28 -14.59
C LEU A 338 11.58 13.79 -15.56
N LEU A 339 11.30 14.57 -16.63
CA LEU A 339 10.34 14.17 -17.66
C LEU A 339 10.82 12.94 -18.43
N TYR A 340 12.08 12.92 -18.87
CA TYR A 340 12.66 11.76 -19.56
C TYR A 340 12.57 10.54 -18.66
N HIS A 341 13.01 10.68 -17.40
CA HIS A 341 12.97 9.61 -16.42
C HIS A 341 11.56 9.03 -16.26
N VAL A 342 10.58 9.86 -15.89
CA VAL A 342 9.18 9.44 -15.69
C VAL A 342 8.58 8.80 -16.95
N MET A 343 8.87 9.36 -18.11
CA MET A 343 8.38 8.85 -19.40
C MET A 343 9.23 7.72 -19.96
N SER A 344 10.27 7.24 -19.28
CA SER A 344 11.10 6.11 -19.74
C SER A 344 10.73 4.79 -19.05
N TYR A 345 9.94 4.89 -17.98
CA TYR A 345 9.47 3.81 -17.12
C TYR A 345 8.23 3.10 -17.69
N ARG A 346 8.01 1.87 -17.25
CA ARG A 346 6.91 0.99 -17.67
C ARG A 346 5.78 0.98 -16.65
N TYR A 347 4.64 1.53 -17.05
CA TYR A 347 3.41 1.50 -16.28
C TYR A 347 2.98 0.05 -15.95
N ARG A 348 2.59 -0.18 -14.69
CA ARG A 348 2.23 -1.47 -14.06
C ARG A 348 3.34 -2.53 -14.01
N VAL A 349 4.57 -2.17 -14.35
CA VAL A 349 5.75 -3.04 -14.17
C VAL A 349 6.73 -2.41 -13.19
N GLU A 350 7.01 -1.12 -13.37
CA GLU A 350 7.94 -0.36 -12.52
C GLU A 350 7.19 0.62 -11.60
N TYR A 351 6.01 1.11 -12.01
CA TYR A 351 5.18 2.02 -11.22
C TYR A 351 3.69 1.86 -11.52
N GLY A 352 2.83 2.28 -10.59
CA GLY A 352 1.38 2.30 -10.81
C GLY A 352 0.59 2.61 -9.54
N LEU A 353 -0.74 2.45 -9.60
CA LEU A 353 -1.62 2.56 -8.44
C LEU A 353 -1.87 1.18 -7.84
N SER A 354 -1.99 1.11 -6.51
CA SER A 354 -2.40 -0.10 -5.80
C SER A 354 -3.92 -0.28 -5.84
N GLU A 355 -4.38 -1.54 -5.91
CA GLU A 355 -5.79 -1.89 -5.69
C GLU A 355 -6.11 -2.15 -4.20
N LYS A 356 -5.09 -2.42 -3.37
CA LYS A 356 -5.25 -2.93 -2.00
C LYS A 356 -5.18 -1.85 -0.91
N LYS A 357 -4.81 -0.60 -1.23
CA LYS A 357 -4.41 0.37 -0.21
C LYS A 357 -5.04 1.76 -0.28
N GLU A 358 -4.94 2.42 0.88
CA GLU A 358 -5.49 3.72 1.30
C GLU A 358 -4.87 4.96 0.60
N LYS A 359 -3.79 4.80 -0.18
CA LYS A 359 -3.05 5.91 -0.80
C LYS A 359 -3.43 6.09 -2.27
N GLU A 360 -3.70 7.33 -2.68
CA GLU A 360 -4.11 7.65 -4.06
C GLU A 360 -2.94 8.05 -4.96
N ILE A 361 -1.69 7.88 -4.52
CA ILE A 361 -0.46 8.19 -5.27
C ILE A 361 0.15 6.95 -5.96
N ALA A 362 0.95 7.18 -6.99
CA ALA A 362 1.70 6.11 -7.63
C ALA A 362 2.80 5.58 -6.70
N ILE A 363 2.93 4.26 -6.68
CA ILE A 363 3.92 3.52 -5.90
C ILE A 363 4.81 2.66 -6.81
N PRO A 364 5.99 2.26 -6.32
CA PRO A 364 6.89 1.36 -7.04
C PRO A 364 6.30 -0.05 -7.18
N PHE A 365 6.60 -0.71 -8.28
CA PHE A 365 6.19 -2.09 -8.52
C PHE A 365 7.42 -3.00 -8.46
N ARG A 366 7.28 -4.15 -7.79
CA ARG A 366 8.36 -5.16 -7.70
C ARG A 366 8.54 -5.94 -9.00
N GLY A 367 7.53 -5.85 -9.85
CA GLY A 367 7.41 -6.43 -11.16
C GLY A 367 5.97 -6.22 -11.61
N LYS A 368 5.63 -6.85 -12.72
CA LYS A 368 4.31 -6.69 -13.31
C LYS A 368 3.17 -6.96 -12.33
N ASP A 369 2.25 -5.99 -12.23
CA ASP A 369 1.02 -6.07 -11.42
C ASP A 369 1.25 -6.41 -9.94
N LEU A 370 2.50 -6.24 -9.48
CA LEU A 370 2.90 -6.52 -8.13
C LEU A 370 3.39 -5.23 -7.46
N PRO A 371 2.46 -4.36 -7.02
CA PRO A 371 2.81 -3.16 -6.27
C PRO A 371 3.63 -3.48 -5.02
N SER A 372 4.65 -2.68 -4.74
CA SER A 372 5.33 -2.67 -3.44
C SER A 372 4.52 -1.82 -2.47
N GLU A 373 3.46 -2.40 -1.93
CA GLU A 373 2.40 -1.70 -1.18
C GLU A 373 2.88 -0.78 -0.06
N ASN A 374 4.01 -1.07 0.58
CA ASN A 374 4.54 -0.25 1.67
C ASN A 374 5.54 0.83 1.18
N SER A 375 5.92 0.79 -0.08
CA SER A 375 6.95 1.67 -0.65
C SER A 375 6.33 2.87 -1.36
N GLU A 376 7.04 3.99 -1.31
CA GLU A 376 6.78 5.23 -2.03
C GLU A 376 8.06 5.64 -2.76
N PHE A 377 7.94 6.40 -3.85
CA PHE A 377 9.12 6.97 -4.50
C PHE A 377 9.77 8.01 -3.58
N SER A 378 11.10 7.97 -3.47
CA SER A 378 11.85 8.89 -2.60
C SER A 378 11.87 10.33 -3.11
N HIS A 379 11.81 10.52 -4.43
CA HIS A 379 11.81 11.82 -5.07
C HIS A 379 10.38 12.33 -5.33
N PRO A 380 9.96 13.46 -4.71
CA PRO A 380 8.55 13.90 -4.74
C PRO A 380 8.06 14.23 -6.15
N ASP A 381 8.88 14.85 -6.99
CA ASP A 381 8.46 15.21 -8.35
C ASP A 381 8.32 13.98 -9.27
N ILE A 382 9.09 12.90 -9.02
CA ILE A 382 8.97 11.63 -9.74
C ILE A 382 7.67 10.94 -9.35
N MET A 383 7.37 10.90 -8.05
CA MET A 383 6.09 10.42 -7.52
C MET A 383 4.91 11.17 -8.14
N ILE A 384 4.98 12.50 -8.24
CA ILE A 384 3.95 13.34 -8.88
C ILE A 384 3.78 12.94 -10.35
N GLY A 385 4.87 12.84 -11.12
CA GLY A 385 4.83 12.44 -12.52
C GLY A 385 4.18 11.08 -12.75
N PHE A 386 4.64 10.08 -12.00
CA PHE A 386 4.07 8.73 -12.05
C PHE A 386 2.61 8.68 -11.61
N THR A 387 2.21 9.51 -10.64
CA THR A 387 0.82 9.63 -10.22
C THR A 387 -0.03 10.17 -11.37
N ILE A 388 0.37 11.28 -11.98
CA ILE A 388 -0.36 11.87 -13.12
C ILE A 388 -0.50 10.85 -14.25
N LEU A 389 0.61 10.23 -14.68
CA LEU A 389 0.58 9.21 -15.74
C LEU A 389 -0.32 8.03 -15.38
N SER A 390 -0.28 7.56 -14.13
CA SER A 390 -1.10 6.43 -13.70
C SER A 390 -2.60 6.72 -13.80
N TYR A 391 -3.03 7.94 -13.46
CA TYR A 391 -4.43 8.35 -13.62
C TYR A 391 -4.80 8.63 -15.08
N LEU A 392 -3.90 9.18 -15.88
CA LEU A 392 -4.14 9.36 -17.31
C LEU A 392 -4.29 8.01 -18.05
N TYR A 393 -3.56 6.98 -17.60
CA TYR A 393 -3.62 5.64 -18.19
C TYR A 393 -4.75 4.77 -17.64
N ARG A 394 -4.99 4.79 -16.32
CA ARG A 394 -6.07 4.02 -15.67
C ARG A 394 -7.44 4.67 -15.88
N GLY A 395 -7.51 5.98 -15.67
CA GLY A 395 -8.73 6.74 -15.39
C GLY A 395 -9.07 6.77 -13.89
N LEU A 396 -9.91 7.72 -13.51
CA LEU A 396 -10.56 7.80 -12.20
C LEU A 396 -11.58 6.68 -12.06
N ASP A 397 -11.71 6.10 -10.86
CA ASP A 397 -12.81 5.18 -10.59
C ASP A 397 -14.15 5.90 -10.37
N VAL A 398 -15.23 5.12 -10.27
CA VAL A 398 -16.60 5.64 -10.14
C VAL A 398 -16.75 6.54 -8.90
N LYS A 399 -16.12 6.19 -7.78
CA LYS A 399 -16.16 6.98 -6.55
C LYS A 399 -15.40 8.30 -6.75
N GLN A 400 -14.21 8.24 -7.31
CA GLN A 400 -13.38 9.42 -7.56
C GLN A 400 -14.06 10.41 -8.51
N VAL A 401 -14.76 9.91 -9.54
CA VAL A 401 -15.58 10.77 -10.43
C VAL A 401 -16.73 11.42 -9.65
N LYS A 402 -17.44 10.67 -8.80
CA LYS A 402 -18.50 11.22 -7.95
C LYS A 402 -17.97 12.31 -7.01
N ASP A 403 -16.89 12.02 -6.28
CA ASP A 403 -16.25 12.93 -5.33
C ASP A 403 -15.80 14.23 -6.04
N GLY A 404 -15.19 14.10 -7.22
CA GLY A 404 -14.80 15.24 -8.07
C GLY A 404 -15.99 16.10 -8.51
N LEU A 405 -17.10 15.49 -8.94
CA LEU A 405 -18.30 16.23 -9.36
C LEU A 405 -19.00 16.90 -8.19
N ILE A 406 -19.06 16.26 -7.02
CA ILE A 406 -19.60 16.86 -5.78
C ILE A 406 -18.80 18.11 -5.43
N LYS A 407 -17.46 18.00 -5.41
CA LYS A 407 -16.59 19.13 -5.08
C LYS A 407 -16.78 20.27 -6.08
N LEU A 408 -16.76 19.98 -7.38
CA LEU A 408 -16.93 20.97 -8.44
C LEU A 408 -18.30 21.67 -8.40
N LYS A 409 -19.38 20.94 -8.07
CA LYS A 409 -20.72 21.52 -7.92
C LYS A 409 -20.81 22.47 -6.71
N SER A 410 -20.06 22.15 -5.64
CA SER A 410 -20.05 22.88 -4.38
C SER A 410 -19.04 24.03 -4.28
N ASP A 411 -18.07 24.11 -5.21
CA ASP A 411 -16.98 25.09 -5.13
C ASP A 411 -17.43 26.50 -5.56
N PRO A 412 -17.49 27.49 -4.66
CA PRO A 412 -17.93 28.84 -5.01
C PRO A 412 -16.84 29.65 -5.73
N LYS A 413 -15.58 29.20 -5.73
CA LYS A 413 -14.43 29.93 -6.31
C LYS A 413 -14.26 29.66 -7.81
N GLN A 414 -14.93 28.65 -8.35
CA GLN A 414 -14.74 28.19 -9.72
C GLN A 414 -16.03 28.31 -10.51
N ASP A 415 -15.96 28.83 -11.73
CA ASP A 415 -17.09 28.80 -12.66
C ASP A 415 -17.29 27.35 -13.13
N ARG A 416 -18.13 26.62 -12.37
CA ARG A 416 -18.40 25.20 -12.58
C ARG A 416 -18.91 24.91 -14.00
N ASP A 417 -19.79 25.73 -14.55
CA ASP A 417 -20.36 25.49 -15.87
C ASP A 417 -19.35 25.79 -16.97
N SER A 418 -18.49 26.80 -16.79
CA SER A 418 -17.37 27.07 -17.70
C SER A 418 -16.34 25.92 -17.70
N LEU A 419 -15.94 25.44 -16.52
CA LEU A 419 -15.00 24.32 -16.42
C LEU A 419 -15.58 23.03 -17.00
N LEU A 420 -16.87 22.75 -16.76
CA LEU A 420 -17.53 21.59 -17.35
C LEU A 420 -17.58 21.67 -18.88
N LYS A 421 -17.91 22.85 -19.43
CA LYS A 421 -17.87 23.06 -20.89
C LYS A 421 -16.47 22.84 -21.45
N GLN A 422 -15.43 23.29 -20.74
CA GLN A 422 -14.04 23.01 -21.13
C GLN A 422 -13.73 21.51 -21.12
N ILE A 423 -14.07 20.81 -20.03
CA ILE A 423 -13.89 19.36 -19.88
C ILE A 423 -14.58 18.61 -21.04
N VAL A 424 -15.83 18.97 -21.34
CA VAL A 424 -16.62 18.34 -22.40
C VAL A 424 -16.03 18.62 -23.77
N LYS A 425 -15.59 19.86 -24.03
CA LYS A 425 -14.95 20.24 -25.30
C LYS A 425 -13.65 19.47 -25.54
N GLU A 426 -12.83 19.28 -24.51
CA GLU A 426 -11.55 18.56 -24.63
C GLU A 426 -11.72 17.07 -24.99
N ASN A 427 -12.84 16.45 -24.58
CA ASN A 427 -13.16 15.04 -24.85
C ASN A 427 -14.35 14.84 -25.80
N GLU A 428 -14.73 15.86 -26.56
CA GLU A 428 -15.98 15.89 -27.32
C GLU A 428 -16.13 14.68 -28.27
N GLN A 429 -15.06 14.35 -29.01
CA GLN A 429 -15.05 13.20 -29.92
C GLN A 429 -15.30 11.87 -29.19
N TRP A 430 -14.63 11.63 -28.07
CA TRP A 430 -14.81 10.43 -27.26
C TRP A 430 -16.23 10.31 -26.71
N ILE A 431 -16.76 11.43 -26.21
CA ILE A 431 -18.11 11.52 -25.67
C ILE A 431 -19.13 11.14 -26.77
N TYR A 432 -19.02 11.71 -27.96
CA TYR A 432 -19.89 11.37 -29.08
C TYR A 432 -19.79 9.90 -29.52
N GLU A 433 -18.58 9.33 -29.55
CA GLU A 433 -18.39 7.91 -29.87
C GLU A 433 -19.09 6.99 -28.86
N GLN A 434 -19.03 7.31 -27.56
CA GLN A 434 -19.73 6.54 -26.53
C GLN A 434 -21.24 6.72 -26.61
N ILE A 435 -21.73 7.95 -26.80
CA ILE A 435 -23.17 8.23 -26.99
C ILE A 435 -23.72 7.43 -28.18
N LYS A 436 -22.98 7.39 -29.30
CA LYS A 436 -23.35 6.60 -30.48
C LYS A 436 -23.36 5.10 -30.20
N LYS A 437 -22.39 4.60 -29.42
CA LYS A 437 -22.29 3.18 -29.04
C LYS A 437 -23.43 2.74 -28.12
N GLU A 438 -23.84 3.61 -27.19
CA GLU A 438 -24.96 3.37 -26.26
C GLU A 438 -26.33 3.64 -26.89
N ASN A 439 -26.37 4.24 -28.09
CA ASN A 439 -27.60 4.60 -28.82
C ASN A 439 -28.54 5.52 -28.01
N GLU A 440 -27.96 6.54 -27.36
CA GLU A 440 -28.68 7.51 -26.51
C GLU A 440 -28.57 8.96 -27.04
N PRO A 441 -29.46 9.89 -26.62
CA PRO A 441 -29.30 11.31 -26.89
C PRO A 441 -28.15 11.93 -26.07
N PHE A 442 -27.60 13.05 -26.53
CA PHE A 442 -26.53 13.76 -25.81
C PHE A 442 -27.00 14.18 -24.40
N PRO A 443 -26.32 13.76 -23.31
CA PRO A 443 -26.76 14.09 -21.96
C PRO A 443 -26.75 15.60 -21.68
N GLU A 444 -27.90 16.18 -21.32
CA GLU A 444 -28.02 17.63 -21.04
C GLU A 444 -27.13 18.09 -19.88
N TRP A 445 -26.82 17.21 -18.93
CA TRP A 445 -25.96 17.53 -17.80
C TRP A 445 -24.52 17.85 -18.20
N LEU A 446 -24.06 17.43 -19.38
CA LEU A 446 -22.76 17.81 -19.93
C LEU A 446 -22.72 19.29 -20.35
N LYS A 447 -23.88 19.95 -20.51
CA LYS A 447 -23.96 21.39 -20.85
C LYS A 447 -24.12 22.29 -19.63
N SER A 448 -24.70 21.78 -18.54
CA SER A 448 -24.91 22.50 -17.28
C SER A 448 -25.04 21.55 -16.09
N PHE A 449 -24.45 21.94 -14.95
CA PHE A 449 -24.60 21.22 -13.68
C PHE A 449 -26.03 21.20 -13.11
N THR A 450 -26.93 22.01 -13.66
CA THR A 450 -28.33 22.12 -13.19
C THR A 450 -29.13 20.82 -13.35
N THR A 451 -28.80 20.02 -14.36
CA THR A 451 -29.50 18.76 -14.68
C THR A 451 -28.73 17.52 -14.21
N LEU A 452 -27.57 17.70 -13.53
CA LEU A 452 -26.79 16.61 -12.97
C LEU A 452 -27.31 16.18 -11.59
N ASP A 453 -27.93 15.00 -11.54
CA ASP A 453 -28.29 14.30 -10.31
C ASP A 453 -27.13 13.43 -9.82
N LEU A 454 -26.52 13.82 -8.70
CA LEU A 454 -25.37 13.14 -8.10
C LEU A 454 -25.77 11.95 -7.20
N GLU A 455 -27.07 11.78 -6.93
CA GLU A 455 -27.61 10.63 -6.20
C GLU A 455 -27.98 9.48 -7.15
N SER A 456 -28.13 9.76 -8.45
CA SER A 456 -28.40 8.73 -9.47
C SER A 456 -27.16 7.89 -9.77
N GLU A 457 -27.14 6.63 -9.33
CA GLU A 457 -26.04 5.69 -9.65
C GLU A 457 -25.84 5.51 -11.16
N ASN A 458 -26.91 5.49 -11.94
CA ASN A 458 -26.83 5.39 -13.39
C ASN A 458 -26.22 6.66 -14.00
N GLY A 459 -26.60 7.84 -13.47
CA GLY A 459 -26.00 9.12 -13.85
C GLY A 459 -24.49 9.16 -13.58
N ILE A 460 -24.07 8.68 -12.41
CA ILE A 460 -22.65 8.60 -12.04
C ILE A 460 -21.88 7.58 -12.88
N LYS A 461 -22.46 6.41 -13.19
CA LYS A 461 -21.85 5.43 -14.10
C LYS A 461 -21.65 6.00 -15.51
N LYS A 462 -22.61 6.78 -16.01
CA LYS A 462 -22.49 7.50 -17.29
C LYS A 462 -21.45 8.61 -17.21
N ALA A 463 -21.44 9.39 -16.13
CA ALA A 463 -20.42 10.41 -15.93
C ALA A 463 -19.01 9.80 -15.88
N HIS A 464 -18.85 8.65 -15.23
CA HIS A 464 -17.62 7.89 -15.23
C HIS A 464 -17.20 7.47 -16.65
N LEU A 465 -18.12 6.97 -17.48
CA LEU A 465 -17.83 6.61 -18.89
C LEU A 465 -17.27 7.80 -19.70
N TYR A 466 -17.74 9.02 -19.46
CA TYR A 466 -17.34 10.21 -20.21
C TYR A 466 -16.11 10.94 -19.62
N LEU A 467 -16.00 10.96 -18.29
CA LEU A 467 -15.07 11.83 -17.57
C LEU A 467 -13.89 11.10 -16.92
N SER A 468 -13.97 9.79 -16.70
CA SER A 468 -12.94 9.01 -15.99
C SER A 468 -11.53 9.25 -16.54
N ARG A 469 -11.41 9.43 -17.86
CA ARG A 469 -10.14 9.62 -18.56
C ARG A 469 -10.00 11.00 -19.21
N ASN A 470 -10.74 11.99 -18.73
CA ASN A 470 -10.60 13.38 -19.17
C ASN A 470 -9.40 14.04 -18.47
N PHE A 471 -8.51 14.64 -19.26
CA PHE A 471 -7.28 15.25 -18.75
C PHE A 471 -7.56 16.35 -17.71
N THR A 472 -8.41 17.32 -18.04
CA THR A 472 -8.73 18.44 -17.15
C THR A 472 -9.47 17.98 -15.90
N PHE A 473 -10.34 16.97 -16.01
CA PHE A 473 -11.05 16.43 -14.85
C PHE A 473 -10.13 15.61 -13.93
N ILE A 474 -9.18 14.84 -14.49
CA ILE A 474 -8.11 14.18 -13.72
C ILE A 474 -7.25 15.24 -13.02
N GLN A 475 -6.81 16.28 -13.75
CA GLN A 475 -6.04 17.38 -13.18
C GLN A 475 -6.79 18.04 -12.02
N TYR A 476 -8.09 18.29 -12.18
CA TYR A 476 -8.94 18.84 -11.14
C TYR A 476 -9.01 17.93 -9.91
N TYR A 477 -9.27 16.64 -10.10
CA TYR A 477 -9.36 15.67 -9.01
C TYR A 477 -8.04 15.58 -8.23
N LEU A 478 -6.92 15.35 -8.92
CA LEU A 478 -5.61 15.18 -8.29
C LEU A 478 -5.17 16.44 -7.54
N SER A 479 -5.46 17.63 -8.07
CA SER A 479 -5.08 18.90 -7.45
C SER A 479 -5.90 19.24 -6.19
N ASN A 480 -7.10 18.67 -6.03
CA ASN A 480 -7.99 18.97 -4.92
C ASN A 480 -8.07 17.86 -3.86
N PHE A 481 -7.79 16.62 -4.24
CA PHE A 481 -7.92 15.46 -3.36
C PHE A 481 -6.57 14.79 -3.11
N THR A 482 -5.96 14.22 -4.16
CA THR A 482 -4.78 13.37 -4.01
C THR A 482 -3.55 14.16 -3.56
N PHE A 483 -3.08 15.16 -4.32
CA PHE A 483 -1.82 15.83 -4.00
C PHE A 483 -1.82 16.60 -2.67
N PRO A 484 -2.86 17.39 -2.32
CA PRO A 484 -2.89 18.08 -1.03
C PRO A 484 -2.82 17.14 0.18
N ASN A 485 -3.32 15.91 0.04
CA ASN A 485 -3.36 14.93 1.12
C ASN A 485 -2.12 14.04 1.17
N ASP A 486 -1.66 13.56 0.02
CA ASP A 486 -0.66 12.49 -0.06
C ASP A 486 0.77 12.96 -0.32
N THR A 487 0.98 14.23 -0.71
CA THR A 487 2.34 14.76 -0.99
C THR A 487 3.03 15.42 0.20
N LYS A 488 2.50 15.29 1.42
CA LYS A 488 3.05 15.98 2.61
C LYS A 488 4.44 15.44 2.98
N TYR A 489 5.34 16.32 3.44
CA TYR A 489 6.65 15.96 3.96
C TYR A 489 6.79 16.25 5.45
N TYR A 490 7.81 15.69 6.09
CA TYR A 490 8.12 15.90 7.50
C TYR A 490 9.48 16.57 7.66
N GLU A 491 9.64 17.41 8.68
CA GLU A 491 10.87 18.19 8.89
C GLU A 491 12.09 17.31 9.11
N LYS A 492 11.89 16.16 9.75
CA LYS A 492 12.93 15.26 10.22
C LYS A 492 12.53 13.83 9.89
N LYS A 493 13.53 12.97 9.66
CA LYS A 493 13.32 11.52 9.58
C LYS A 493 14.47 10.75 10.20
N LEU A 494 14.16 9.62 10.83
CA LEU A 494 15.13 8.56 11.09
C LEU A 494 15.13 7.62 9.91
N THR A 495 16.31 7.21 9.47
CA THR A 495 16.47 6.33 8.31
C THR A 495 17.23 5.08 8.70
N GLY A 496 16.64 3.94 8.34
CA GLY A 496 17.24 2.61 8.35
C GLY A 496 17.49 2.16 6.92
N ASN A 497 18.69 1.66 6.64
CA ASN A 497 19.11 1.22 5.31
C ASN A 497 20.16 0.10 5.43
N ALA A 498 20.72 -0.34 4.31
CA ALA A 498 21.75 -1.39 4.28
C ALA A 498 22.96 -1.09 5.19
N HIS A 499 23.36 0.18 5.31
CA HIS A 499 24.49 0.59 6.14
C HIS A 499 24.19 0.43 7.64
N THR A 500 22.97 0.75 8.07
CA THR A 500 22.57 0.52 9.46
C THR A 500 22.34 -0.95 9.77
N LEU A 501 21.80 -1.71 8.81
CA LEU A 501 21.52 -3.14 8.98
C LEU A 501 22.82 -3.95 9.16
N ALA A 502 23.83 -3.70 8.34
CA ALA A 502 25.11 -4.43 8.36
C ALA A 502 26.19 -3.79 9.27
N GLY A 503 25.87 -2.65 9.89
CA GLY A 503 26.89 -1.77 10.46
C GLY A 503 27.38 -2.11 11.88
N GLU A 504 26.74 -3.06 12.57
CA GLU A 504 27.12 -3.46 13.94
C GLU A 504 28.29 -4.48 13.99
N GLU A 505 28.97 -4.75 12.87
CA GLU A 505 30.08 -5.72 12.74
C GLU A 505 29.75 -7.15 13.22
N LYS A 506 28.46 -7.48 13.29
CA LYS A 506 27.93 -8.79 13.73
C LYS A 506 27.17 -9.50 12.60
N THR A 507 27.39 -9.14 11.35
CA THR A 507 26.61 -9.62 10.20
C THR A 507 27.46 -10.46 9.26
N ASN A 508 27.01 -11.67 8.96
CA ASN A 508 27.56 -12.51 7.90
C ASN A 508 26.50 -12.71 6.82
N GLY A 509 26.93 -12.78 5.57
CA GLY A 509 26.03 -12.93 4.44
C GLY A 509 26.52 -13.98 3.44
N PHE A 510 25.57 -14.61 2.78
CA PHE A 510 25.81 -15.44 1.60
C PHE A 510 25.24 -14.71 0.38
N SER A 511 25.91 -14.83 -0.75
CA SER A 511 25.45 -14.28 -2.02
C SER A 511 25.92 -15.19 -3.15
N GLY A 512 25.05 -15.39 -4.13
CA GLY A 512 25.39 -16.07 -5.38
C GLY A 512 26.25 -15.22 -6.31
N THR A 513 26.26 -13.90 -6.12
CA THR A 513 27.00 -12.93 -6.96
C THR A 513 27.81 -11.93 -6.13
N ASP A 514 28.75 -11.25 -6.76
CA ASP A 514 29.57 -10.21 -6.13
C ASP A 514 29.63 -8.91 -6.95
N ASP A 515 28.64 -8.73 -7.82
CA ASP A 515 28.58 -7.61 -8.76
C ASP A 515 28.42 -6.25 -8.06
N ARG A 516 27.98 -6.23 -6.81
CA ARG A 516 27.67 -5.01 -6.04
C ARG A 516 28.72 -4.62 -5.00
N ASN A 517 29.91 -5.21 -5.04
CA ASN A 517 30.91 -5.02 -3.96
C ASN A 517 31.22 -3.54 -3.65
N ASP A 518 31.30 -2.66 -4.67
CA ASP A 518 31.57 -1.23 -4.44
C ASP A 518 30.38 -0.48 -3.80
N THR A 519 29.15 -0.97 -4.01
CA THR A 519 27.92 -0.37 -3.47
C THR A 519 27.50 -0.97 -2.11
N MET A 520 28.16 -2.05 -1.67
CA MET A 520 27.90 -2.65 -0.35
C MET A 520 28.32 -1.76 0.83
N PRO A 521 27.71 -1.91 2.02
CA PRO A 521 28.16 -1.25 3.24
C PRO A 521 29.64 -1.49 3.52
N LYS A 522 30.32 -0.49 4.11
CA LYS A 522 31.77 -0.58 4.38
C LYS A 522 32.16 -1.73 5.31
N SER A 523 31.29 -2.12 6.22
CA SER A 523 31.51 -3.25 7.15
C SER A 523 31.52 -4.60 6.43
N ILE A 524 30.96 -4.69 5.22
CA ILE A 524 30.92 -5.94 4.45
C ILE A 524 32.21 -6.11 3.67
N VAL A 525 32.90 -7.23 3.95
CA VAL A 525 34.08 -7.64 3.22
C VAL A 525 33.76 -8.94 2.49
N SER A 526 33.74 -8.88 1.17
CA SER A 526 33.53 -10.08 0.34
C SER A 526 34.71 -11.05 0.48
N LYS A 527 34.42 -12.29 0.88
CA LYS A 527 35.39 -13.39 0.95
C LYS A 527 34.94 -14.49 -0.01
N ARG A 528 35.76 -14.75 -1.03
CA ARG A 528 35.51 -15.83 -2.00
C ARG A 528 36.23 -17.10 -1.54
N LEU A 529 35.52 -18.23 -1.49
CA LEU A 529 36.17 -19.53 -1.33
C LEU A 529 36.94 -19.89 -2.61
N ALA A 530 38.03 -20.65 -2.49
CA ALA A 530 38.84 -21.06 -3.64
C ALA A 530 38.00 -21.79 -4.72
N SER A 531 37.02 -22.59 -4.30
CA SER A 531 36.08 -23.28 -5.19
C SER A 531 35.11 -22.36 -5.94
N GLN A 532 34.95 -21.11 -5.49
CA GLN A 532 33.98 -20.14 -6.03
C GLN A 532 34.63 -19.07 -6.93
N LEU A 533 35.96 -19.01 -7.01
CA LEU A 533 36.67 -18.01 -7.82
C LEU A 533 36.25 -18.04 -9.31
N GLY A 534 35.87 -19.23 -9.81
CA GLY A 534 35.46 -19.43 -11.19
C GLY A 534 33.96 -19.28 -11.47
N THR A 535 33.09 -19.07 -10.47
CA THR A 535 31.63 -19.19 -10.65
C THR A 535 31.06 -18.19 -11.67
N ASN A 536 31.44 -16.91 -11.56
CA ASN A 536 31.02 -15.88 -12.52
C ASN A 536 31.49 -16.21 -13.94
N GLY A 537 32.77 -16.60 -14.08
CA GLY A 537 33.34 -16.99 -15.37
C GLY A 537 32.67 -18.24 -15.97
N LYS A 538 32.30 -19.20 -15.11
CA LYS A 538 31.58 -20.41 -15.50
C LYS A 538 30.22 -20.09 -16.10
N MET A 539 29.45 -19.19 -15.48
CA MET A 539 28.13 -18.79 -16.01
C MET A 539 28.24 -18.09 -17.37
N LEU A 540 29.21 -17.18 -17.51
CA LEU A 540 29.49 -16.52 -18.80
C LEU A 540 29.91 -17.53 -19.87
N HIS A 541 30.73 -18.52 -19.49
CA HIS A 541 31.12 -19.62 -20.38
C HIS A 541 29.91 -20.43 -20.83
N ILE A 542 29.04 -20.86 -19.90
CA ILE A 542 27.83 -21.64 -20.19
C ILE A 542 26.93 -20.91 -21.20
N LEU A 543 26.65 -19.63 -20.98
CA LEU A 543 25.81 -18.83 -21.87
C LEU A 543 26.48 -18.55 -23.24
N SER A 544 27.81 -18.58 -23.31
CA SER A 544 28.57 -18.41 -24.54
C SER A 544 28.72 -19.69 -25.37
N ARG A 545 28.29 -20.86 -24.86
CA ARG A 545 28.36 -22.14 -25.59
C ARG A 545 27.50 -22.11 -26.85
N LYS A 546 27.91 -22.87 -27.87
CA LYS A 546 27.19 -22.97 -29.16
C LYS A 546 25.70 -23.32 -29.00
N ILE A 547 25.36 -24.16 -28.02
CA ILE A 547 23.97 -24.59 -27.73
C ILE A 547 23.07 -23.44 -27.26
N ASN A 548 23.65 -22.39 -26.66
CA ASN A 548 22.94 -21.21 -26.15
C ASN A 548 23.17 -19.97 -27.04
N LYS A 549 23.82 -20.12 -28.21
CA LYS A 549 24.23 -18.99 -29.07
C LYS A 549 23.05 -18.18 -29.61
N LYS A 550 21.88 -18.83 -29.79
CA LYS A 550 20.75 -18.30 -30.55
C LYS A 550 20.08 -17.12 -29.83
N TYR A 551 19.76 -16.09 -30.59
CA TYR A 551 18.97 -14.94 -30.18
C TYR A 551 17.89 -14.67 -31.22
N GLU A 552 16.67 -14.33 -30.79
CA GLU A 552 15.58 -13.91 -31.67
C GLU A 552 15.45 -12.38 -31.63
N SER A 553 15.88 -11.71 -32.71
CA SER A 553 16.07 -10.24 -32.78
C SER A 553 14.89 -9.44 -33.34
N LYS A 554 13.87 -10.12 -33.88
CA LYS A 554 12.74 -9.52 -34.59
C LYS A 554 11.41 -9.94 -33.98
N LEU A 555 11.31 -9.95 -32.65
CA LEU A 555 10.02 -10.14 -31.99
C LEU A 555 9.13 -8.93 -32.25
N GLU A 556 8.22 -9.06 -33.21
CA GLU A 556 7.16 -8.08 -33.47
C GLU A 556 6.06 -8.19 -32.43
N ILE A 557 6.32 -7.66 -31.23
CA ILE A 557 5.36 -7.70 -30.13
C ILE A 557 4.37 -6.55 -30.30
N SER A 558 3.27 -6.85 -30.99
CA SER A 558 2.13 -5.92 -31.14
C SER A 558 1.11 -6.03 -29.99
N SER A 559 1.09 -7.18 -29.30
CA SER A 559 0.24 -7.46 -28.13
C SER A 559 0.78 -8.69 -27.38
N THR A 560 0.30 -8.91 -26.15
CA THR A 560 0.61 -10.12 -25.37
C THR A 560 0.15 -11.39 -26.08
N VAL A 561 -1.02 -11.34 -26.72
CA VAL A 561 -1.57 -12.46 -27.52
C VAL A 561 -0.61 -12.83 -28.63
N ASN A 562 -0.18 -11.84 -29.42
CA ASN A 562 0.74 -12.06 -30.53
C ASN A 562 2.07 -12.66 -30.06
N PHE A 563 2.59 -12.23 -28.91
CA PHE A 563 3.79 -12.81 -28.32
C PHE A 563 3.59 -14.28 -27.90
N LEU A 564 2.50 -14.61 -27.20
CA LEU A 564 2.22 -15.98 -26.78
C LEU A 564 1.95 -16.92 -27.98
N ASP A 565 1.40 -16.41 -29.07
CA ASP A 565 1.30 -17.15 -30.35
C ASP A 565 2.68 -17.54 -30.89
N GLN A 566 3.64 -16.60 -30.86
CA GLN A 566 5.02 -16.87 -31.28
C GLN A 566 5.68 -17.91 -30.37
N VAL A 567 5.46 -17.84 -29.06
CA VAL A 567 5.92 -18.85 -28.09
C VAL A 567 5.34 -20.23 -28.41
N CYS A 568 4.02 -20.32 -28.64
CA CYS A 568 3.37 -21.59 -28.96
C CYS A 568 3.92 -22.21 -30.26
N LYS A 569 4.10 -21.40 -31.32
CA LYS A 569 4.70 -21.84 -32.59
C LYS A 569 6.13 -22.34 -32.38
N TYR A 570 6.94 -21.63 -31.60
CA TYR A 570 8.30 -22.05 -31.30
C TYR A 570 8.34 -23.37 -30.52
N ALA A 571 7.46 -23.53 -29.52
CA ALA A 571 7.38 -24.74 -28.70
C ALA A 571 6.89 -25.99 -29.49
N GLN A 572 6.11 -25.78 -30.56
CA GLN A 572 5.72 -26.83 -31.52
C GLN A 572 6.90 -27.22 -32.42
N MET A 573 7.68 -26.26 -32.91
CA MET A 573 8.85 -26.52 -33.75
C MET A 573 10.03 -27.12 -32.97
N THR A 574 10.15 -26.79 -31.69
CA THR A 574 11.24 -27.21 -30.80
C THR A 574 10.70 -28.19 -29.75
N LYS A 575 10.77 -29.50 -30.05
CA LYS A 575 10.23 -30.58 -29.19
C LYS A 575 10.79 -30.65 -27.78
N ASP A 576 11.92 -30.01 -27.50
CA ASP A 576 12.50 -29.93 -26.16
C ASP A 576 12.17 -28.61 -25.44
N CYS A 577 11.32 -27.74 -25.99
CA CYS A 577 10.92 -26.50 -25.31
C CYS A 577 9.92 -26.79 -24.18
N TYR A 578 10.30 -26.56 -22.91
CA TYR A 578 9.45 -26.87 -21.74
C TYR A 578 9.10 -25.66 -20.89
N ILE A 579 9.75 -24.51 -21.12
CA ILE A 579 9.59 -23.35 -20.23
C ILE A 579 9.68 -22.03 -20.99
N LEU A 580 8.79 -21.12 -20.62
CA LEU A 580 8.88 -19.68 -20.90
C LEU A 580 9.24 -18.97 -19.60
N ILE A 581 10.37 -18.28 -19.61
CA ILE A 581 10.85 -17.41 -18.53
C ILE A 581 10.72 -15.97 -19.01
N ASP A 582 9.67 -15.29 -18.56
CA ASP A 582 9.40 -13.90 -18.91
C ASP A 582 10.20 -12.90 -18.04
N ALA A 583 11.53 -13.02 -18.06
CA ALA A 583 12.43 -12.16 -17.28
C ALA A 583 12.42 -10.70 -17.75
N GLY A 584 11.99 -10.43 -18.98
CA GLY A 584 11.80 -9.10 -19.54
C GLY A 584 10.42 -8.47 -19.28
N ALA A 585 9.53 -9.18 -18.55
CA ALA A 585 8.15 -8.77 -18.30
C ALA A 585 7.40 -8.37 -19.58
N ILE A 586 7.49 -9.15 -20.65
CA ILE A 586 6.85 -8.89 -21.95
C ILE A 586 5.33 -9.13 -21.88
N VAL A 587 4.88 -10.14 -21.13
CA VAL A 587 3.47 -10.49 -20.98
C VAL A 587 2.83 -9.47 -20.04
N THR A 588 2.42 -8.27 -20.49
CA THR A 588 1.88 -7.21 -19.62
C THR A 588 0.35 -7.08 -19.60
N GLU A 589 -0.36 -7.62 -20.59
CA GLU A 589 -1.81 -7.37 -20.77
C GLU A 589 -2.72 -8.46 -20.18
N MET A 590 -2.14 -9.56 -19.65
CA MET A 590 -2.88 -10.74 -19.15
C MET A 590 -2.40 -11.12 -17.75
N SER A 591 -3.27 -11.56 -16.82
CA SER A 591 -2.77 -12.18 -15.57
C SER A 591 -1.93 -13.44 -15.84
N ASN A 592 -1.16 -13.93 -14.88
CA ASN A 592 -0.43 -15.18 -15.05
C ASN A 592 -1.40 -16.36 -15.28
N PHE A 593 -2.57 -16.33 -14.64
CA PHE A 593 -3.65 -17.26 -14.95
C PHE A 593 -4.12 -17.16 -16.40
N ASP A 594 -4.41 -15.97 -16.90
CA ASP A 594 -4.93 -15.77 -18.26
C ASP A 594 -3.89 -16.15 -19.33
N ALA A 595 -2.62 -15.79 -19.11
CA ALA A 595 -1.52 -16.20 -19.98
C ALA A 595 -1.37 -17.73 -20.02
N SER A 596 -1.46 -18.39 -18.86
CA SER A 596 -1.36 -19.86 -18.77
C SER A 596 -2.56 -20.55 -19.40
N LYS A 597 -3.75 -20.00 -19.23
CA LYS A 597 -4.98 -20.46 -19.89
C LYS A 597 -4.90 -20.31 -21.42
N TYR A 598 -4.31 -19.22 -21.89
CA TYR A 598 -4.05 -19.02 -23.30
C TYR A 598 -3.01 -20.03 -23.82
N LEU A 599 -1.90 -20.22 -23.09
CA LEU A 599 -0.85 -21.18 -23.44
C LEU A 599 -1.39 -22.60 -23.52
N ILE A 600 -2.08 -23.13 -22.50
CA ILE A 600 -2.54 -24.53 -22.51
C ILE A 600 -3.52 -24.82 -23.66
N LYS A 601 -4.30 -23.82 -24.07
CA LYS A 601 -5.23 -23.93 -25.21
C LYS A 601 -4.51 -24.05 -26.55
N ASN A 602 -3.38 -23.38 -26.73
CA ASN A 602 -2.72 -23.21 -28.04
C ASN A 602 -1.37 -23.95 -28.16
N ILE A 603 -0.76 -24.36 -27.04
CA ILE A 603 0.52 -25.05 -27.01
C ILE A 603 0.38 -26.52 -27.46
N ASP A 604 1.49 -27.10 -27.91
CA ASP A 604 1.60 -28.47 -28.39
C ASP A 604 0.85 -29.50 -27.52
N LYS A 605 0.13 -30.42 -28.17
CA LYS A 605 -0.72 -31.44 -27.54
C LYS A 605 0.04 -32.40 -26.62
N ARG A 606 1.38 -32.45 -26.66
CA ARG A 606 2.20 -33.23 -25.71
C ARG A 606 2.11 -32.74 -24.26
N PHE A 607 1.71 -31.49 -24.05
CA PHE A 607 1.52 -30.93 -22.71
C PHE A 607 0.07 -31.12 -22.25
N ASP A 608 -0.12 -31.70 -21.06
CA ASP A 608 -1.42 -31.90 -20.44
C ASP A 608 -1.78 -30.75 -19.47
N GLY A 609 -0.80 -29.92 -19.09
CA GLY A 609 -1.01 -28.72 -18.26
C GLY A 609 0.10 -27.66 -18.38
N VAL A 610 -0.20 -26.46 -17.89
CA VAL A 610 0.75 -25.34 -17.74
C VAL A 610 0.92 -24.99 -16.27
N VAL A 611 2.18 -24.95 -15.79
CA VAL A 611 2.56 -24.53 -14.44
C VAL A 611 2.76 -23.01 -14.42
N TYR A 612 2.22 -22.34 -13.42
CA TYR A 612 2.33 -20.90 -13.24
C TYR A 612 2.23 -20.48 -11.77
N PHE A 613 2.56 -19.24 -11.46
CA PHE A 613 2.31 -18.65 -10.14
C PHE A 613 0.97 -17.93 -10.11
N SER A 614 0.13 -18.27 -9.12
CA SER A 614 -1.17 -17.62 -8.90
C SER A 614 -1.00 -16.14 -8.55
N ASP A 615 -1.61 -15.25 -9.35
CA ASP A 615 -1.61 -13.79 -9.09
C ASP A 615 -2.23 -13.42 -7.73
N LYS A 616 -3.11 -14.28 -7.19
CA LYS A 616 -3.82 -14.03 -5.92
C LYS A 616 -3.09 -14.58 -4.70
N THR A 617 -2.55 -15.80 -4.80
CA THR A 617 -2.02 -16.55 -3.64
C THR A 617 -0.50 -16.64 -3.63
N ASN A 618 0.16 -16.26 -4.72
CA ASN A 618 1.60 -16.42 -4.94
C ASN A 618 2.09 -17.87 -4.79
N LYS A 619 1.20 -18.86 -4.98
CA LYS A 619 1.50 -20.30 -4.95
C LYS A 619 1.63 -20.84 -6.37
N ILE A 620 2.40 -21.91 -6.51
CA ILE A 620 2.58 -22.62 -7.78
C ILE A 620 1.33 -23.46 -8.06
N MET A 621 0.69 -23.17 -9.19
CA MET A 621 -0.53 -23.81 -9.67
C MET A 621 -0.29 -24.46 -11.03
N VAL A 622 -1.18 -25.38 -11.39
CA VAL A 622 -1.22 -26.01 -12.71
C VAL A 622 -2.62 -25.79 -13.27
N ILE A 623 -2.72 -25.31 -14.52
CA ILE A 623 -3.95 -25.33 -15.30
C ILE A 623 -3.90 -26.46 -16.33
N LEU A 624 -4.92 -27.30 -16.34
CA LEU A 624 -5.04 -28.47 -17.19
C LEU A 624 -5.84 -28.16 -18.47
N ARG A 625 -5.72 -29.02 -19.49
CA ARG A 625 -6.47 -28.87 -20.75
C ARG A 625 -7.99 -28.87 -20.59
N ASN A 626 -8.53 -29.52 -19.56
CA ASN A 626 -9.95 -29.53 -19.23
C ASN A 626 -10.41 -28.24 -18.49
N ASN A 627 -9.54 -27.23 -18.36
CA ASN A 627 -9.72 -26.00 -17.59
C ASN A 627 -9.81 -26.18 -16.07
N GLU A 628 -9.51 -27.37 -15.53
CA GLU A 628 -9.29 -27.53 -14.10
C GLU A 628 -7.95 -26.91 -13.70
N TYR A 629 -7.87 -26.39 -12.49
CA TYR A 629 -6.64 -25.88 -11.93
C TYR A 629 -6.47 -26.32 -10.48
N LEU A 630 -5.23 -26.59 -10.08
CA LEU A 630 -4.89 -27.16 -8.78
C LEU A 630 -3.45 -26.80 -8.38
N PRO A 631 -3.11 -26.85 -7.08
CA PRO A 631 -1.73 -26.70 -6.64
C PRO A 631 -0.81 -27.75 -7.27
N LEU A 632 0.43 -27.38 -7.62
CA LEU A 632 1.39 -28.32 -8.20
C LEU A 632 1.64 -29.54 -7.28
N SER A 633 1.61 -29.35 -5.97
CA SER A 633 1.75 -30.43 -4.98
C SER A 633 0.63 -31.48 -5.02
N ALA A 634 -0.52 -31.13 -5.58
CA ALA A 634 -1.67 -32.04 -5.76
C ALA A 634 -1.78 -32.56 -7.21
N CYS A 635 -0.88 -32.15 -8.11
CA CYS A 635 -0.91 -32.54 -9.51
C CYS A 635 -0.27 -33.92 -9.73
N HIS A 636 -1.01 -34.86 -10.31
CA HIS A 636 -0.54 -36.21 -10.61
C HIS A 636 0.10 -36.35 -12.00
N ILE A 637 0.16 -35.27 -12.78
CA ILE A 637 0.71 -35.28 -14.14
C ILE A 637 2.24 -35.29 -14.07
N ASP A 638 2.87 -36.15 -14.87
CA ASP A 638 4.33 -36.18 -15.01
C ASP A 638 4.85 -34.82 -15.49
N ASN A 639 5.91 -34.30 -14.85
CA ASN A 639 6.57 -33.04 -15.21
C ASN A 639 6.94 -32.96 -16.71
N LYS A 640 7.21 -34.08 -17.38
CA LYS A 640 7.48 -34.14 -18.83
C LYS A 640 6.28 -33.76 -19.70
N LYS A 641 5.09 -33.74 -19.12
CA LYS A 641 3.85 -33.32 -19.77
C LYS A 641 3.37 -31.95 -19.29
N LEU A 642 4.19 -31.21 -18.55
CA LEU A 642 3.88 -29.88 -18.09
C LEU A 642 4.77 -28.86 -18.79
N PHE A 643 4.16 -27.79 -19.29
CA PHE A 643 4.89 -26.60 -19.74
C PHE A 643 4.94 -25.59 -18.60
N VAL A 644 6.06 -24.90 -18.41
CA VAL A 644 6.22 -23.96 -17.30
C VAL A 644 6.19 -22.52 -17.83
N TYR A 645 5.42 -21.66 -17.19
CA TYR A 645 5.46 -20.22 -17.38
C TYR A 645 5.87 -19.53 -16.08
N LEU A 646 6.97 -18.77 -16.13
CA LEU A 646 7.45 -17.93 -15.03
C LEU A 646 7.45 -16.48 -15.47
N ASP A 647 6.88 -15.59 -14.66
CA ASP A 647 7.00 -14.14 -14.83
C ASP A 647 8.35 -13.62 -14.26
N GLU A 648 8.59 -12.30 -14.36
CA GLU A 648 9.82 -11.66 -13.88
C GLU A 648 10.08 -11.92 -12.39
N VAL A 649 9.07 -11.76 -11.54
CA VAL A 649 9.22 -11.82 -10.08
C VAL A 649 9.58 -13.23 -9.61
N HIS A 650 9.02 -14.25 -10.28
CA HIS A 650 9.22 -15.65 -9.93
C HIS A 650 10.45 -16.28 -10.59
N THR A 651 11.31 -15.48 -11.24
CA THR A 651 12.63 -15.92 -11.73
C THR A 651 13.66 -16.13 -10.63
N ARG A 652 13.41 -15.63 -9.41
CA ARG A 652 14.25 -15.81 -8.22
C ARG A 652 13.58 -16.74 -7.21
N GLY A 653 14.36 -17.54 -6.47
CA GLY A 653 13.86 -18.39 -5.39
C GLY A 653 12.99 -19.60 -5.78
N THR A 654 12.56 -19.72 -7.05
CA THR A 654 11.70 -20.82 -7.52
C THR A 654 12.50 -22.06 -7.91
N ASP A 655 12.21 -23.23 -7.33
CA ASP A 655 12.84 -24.50 -7.73
C ASP A 655 11.82 -25.45 -8.38
N LEU A 656 11.99 -25.70 -9.68
CA LEU A 656 11.13 -26.58 -10.48
C LEU A 656 11.97 -27.65 -11.17
N LYS A 657 11.54 -28.91 -11.07
CA LYS A 657 12.20 -30.03 -11.74
C LYS A 657 11.78 -30.11 -13.21
N LEU A 658 12.71 -29.77 -14.10
CA LEU A 658 12.56 -29.85 -15.55
C LEU A 658 13.27 -31.10 -16.13
N PRO A 659 12.89 -31.57 -17.33
CA PRO A 659 13.62 -32.63 -18.03
C PRO A 659 15.11 -32.29 -18.26
N LEU A 660 15.99 -33.30 -18.33
CA LEU A 660 17.44 -33.11 -18.52
C LEU A 660 17.81 -32.43 -19.86
N THR A 661 16.97 -32.56 -20.89
CA THR A 661 17.16 -31.93 -22.21
C THR A 661 16.35 -30.65 -22.37
N ALA A 662 15.76 -30.12 -21.28
CA ALA A 662 14.85 -29.00 -21.38
C ALA A 662 15.50 -27.77 -22.04
N HIS A 663 14.76 -27.21 -22.98
CA HIS A 663 15.05 -25.96 -23.65
C HIS A 663 14.09 -24.88 -23.15
N GLY A 664 14.62 -23.70 -22.85
CA GLY A 664 13.84 -22.58 -22.32
C GLY A 664 13.89 -21.33 -23.19
N ILE A 665 12.75 -20.66 -23.33
CA ILE A 665 12.68 -19.30 -23.88
C ILE A 665 12.89 -18.32 -22.74
N VAL A 666 13.84 -17.40 -22.87
CA VAL A 666 14.12 -16.37 -21.86
C VAL A 666 13.97 -15.00 -22.50
N THR A 667 13.01 -14.21 -22.02
CA THR A 667 12.77 -12.85 -22.53
C THR A 667 13.72 -11.84 -21.90
N LEU A 668 14.08 -10.81 -22.67
CA LEU A 668 14.90 -9.68 -22.23
C LEU A 668 14.06 -8.42 -22.18
N GLY A 669 14.27 -7.62 -21.13
CA GLY A 669 13.60 -6.34 -20.92
C GLY A 669 14.59 -5.20 -20.71
N LYS A 670 14.08 -3.98 -20.77
CA LYS A 670 14.87 -2.77 -20.50
C LYS A 670 15.48 -2.86 -19.10
N ASN A 671 16.76 -2.47 -18.96
CA ASN A 671 17.52 -2.56 -17.71
C ASN A 671 17.85 -3.99 -17.22
N MET A 672 17.75 -5.01 -18.07
CA MET A 672 18.27 -6.34 -17.74
C MET A 672 19.76 -6.24 -17.40
N ASN A 673 20.12 -6.69 -16.21
CA ASN A 673 21.51 -6.73 -15.74
C ASN A 673 21.99 -8.19 -15.65
N LYS A 674 23.28 -8.35 -15.41
CA LYS A 674 23.94 -9.66 -15.45
C LYS A 674 23.34 -10.61 -14.40
N ASP A 675 23.16 -10.14 -13.17
CA ASP A 675 22.57 -10.91 -12.08
C ASP A 675 21.11 -11.33 -12.38
N LYS A 676 20.23 -10.41 -12.79
CA LYS A 676 18.84 -10.74 -13.20
C LYS A 676 18.81 -11.81 -14.30
N LEU A 677 19.64 -11.67 -15.34
CA LEU A 677 19.72 -12.67 -16.40
C LEU A 677 20.21 -14.02 -15.86
N MET A 678 21.26 -14.03 -15.03
CA MET A 678 21.80 -15.25 -14.42
C MET A 678 20.77 -15.96 -13.54
N GLN A 679 20.01 -15.23 -12.73
CA GLN A 679 18.96 -15.78 -11.87
C GLN A 679 17.84 -16.44 -12.69
N ALA A 680 17.44 -15.80 -13.79
CA ALA A 680 16.43 -16.31 -14.71
C ALA A 680 16.90 -17.59 -15.43
N VAL A 681 18.06 -17.57 -16.08
CA VAL A 681 18.54 -18.75 -16.84
C VAL A 681 18.84 -19.94 -15.93
N MET A 682 19.25 -19.70 -14.68
CA MET A 682 19.53 -20.75 -13.69
C MET A 682 18.27 -21.44 -13.14
N ARG A 683 17.06 -21.08 -13.58
CA ARG A 683 15.88 -21.94 -13.37
C ARG A 683 16.01 -23.26 -14.12
N LEU A 684 16.84 -23.30 -15.17
CA LEU A 684 17.33 -24.53 -15.79
C LEU A 684 18.60 -24.98 -15.05
N ARG A 685 18.43 -25.73 -13.95
CA ARG A 685 19.52 -26.13 -13.04
C ARG A 685 20.64 -26.94 -13.72
N ASP A 686 20.34 -27.63 -14.83
CA ASP A 686 21.28 -28.47 -15.59
C ASP A 686 21.79 -27.78 -16.87
N LEU A 687 21.82 -26.44 -16.90
CA LEU A 687 22.31 -25.64 -18.04
C LEU A 687 23.79 -25.90 -18.36
N ASP A 688 24.59 -26.32 -17.37
CA ASP A 688 25.99 -26.73 -17.57
C ASP A 688 26.11 -28.11 -18.24
N PHE A 689 25.03 -28.90 -18.26
CA PHE A 689 25.03 -30.26 -18.79
C PHE A 689 24.30 -30.36 -20.13
N LYS A 690 22.98 -30.57 -20.12
CA LYS A 690 22.15 -30.86 -21.30
C LYS A 690 20.97 -29.91 -21.51
N GLN A 691 20.65 -29.07 -20.53
CA GLN A 691 19.63 -28.03 -20.72
C GLN A 691 20.21 -26.87 -21.54
N SER A 692 19.33 -26.10 -22.19
CA SER A 692 19.73 -24.98 -23.04
C SER A 692 18.67 -23.90 -23.07
N ILE A 693 19.03 -22.73 -23.60
CA ILE A 693 18.13 -21.60 -23.72
C ILE A 693 18.18 -20.95 -25.10
N VAL A 694 17.15 -20.17 -25.40
CA VAL A 694 17.14 -19.15 -26.45
C VAL A 694 16.75 -17.80 -25.84
N LEU A 695 17.48 -16.75 -26.21
CA LEU A 695 17.25 -15.39 -25.72
C LEU A 695 16.36 -14.62 -26.68
N TRP A 696 15.35 -13.94 -26.14
CA TRP A 696 14.28 -13.30 -26.90
C TRP A 696 14.20 -11.82 -26.52
N GLY A 697 14.39 -10.90 -27.46
CA GLY A 697 14.25 -9.46 -27.19
C GLY A 697 13.39 -8.75 -28.22
N SER A 698 12.67 -7.71 -27.79
CA SER A 698 11.92 -6.83 -28.69
C SER A 698 12.87 -6.09 -29.65
N LYS A 699 12.30 -5.42 -30.66
CA LYS A 699 13.08 -4.56 -31.58
C LYS A 699 13.91 -3.50 -30.84
N GLU A 700 13.35 -2.92 -29.78
CA GLU A 700 14.01 -1.96 -28.89
C GLU A 700 15.25 -2.56 -28.23
N ILE A 701 15.10 -3.69 -27.54
CA ILE A 701 16.19 -4.34 -26.83
C ILE A 701 17.28 -4.81 -27.80
N SER A 702 16.86 -5.32 -28.96
CA SER A 702 17.80 -5.74 -30.00
C SER A 702 18.59 -4.56 -30.56
N ALA A 703 17.96 -3.39 -30.73
CA ALA A 703 18.66 -2.17 -31.16
C ALA A 703 19.70 -1.72 -30.13
N GLU A 704 19.37 -1.73 -28.83
CA GLU A 704 20.33 -1.40 -27.76
C GLU A 704 21.54 -2.34 -27.75
N ILE A 705 21.29 -3.65 -27.83
CA ILE A 705 22.36 -4.66 -27.90
C ILE A 705 23.24 -4.44 -29.13
N ALA A 706 22.62 -4.20 -30.30
CA ALA A 706 23.34 -3.97 -31.55
C ALA A 706 24.23 -2.72 -31.50
N ILE A 707 23.72 -1.61 -30.96
CA ILE A 707 24.46 -0.34 -30.81
C ILE A 707 25.68 -0.51 -29.92
N ILE A 708 25.51 -1.10 -28.73
CA ILE A 708 26.60 -1.29 -27.76
C ILE A 708 27.70 -2.21 -28.32
N ASN A 709 27.35 -3.14 -29.19
CA ASN A 709 28.30 -4.07 -29.80
C ASN A 709 28.81 -3.60 -31.18
N GLY A 710 28.27 -2.53 -31.77
CA GLY A 710 28.65 -2.05 -33.10
C GLY A 710 28.33 -3.03 -34.24
N ILE A 711 27.20 -3.74 -34.15
CA ILE A 711 26.79 -4.79 -35.11
C ILE A 711 25.38 -4.54 -35.67
N ASN A 712 24.95 -5.32 -36.66
CA ASN A 712 23.55 -5.32 -37.08
C ASN A 712 22.67 -6.11 -36.12
N ILE A 713 21.38 -5.74 -36.06
CA ILE A 713 20.36 -6.41 -35.23
C ILE A 713 20.23 -7.91 -35.55
N ASP A 714 20.43 -8.31 -36.81
CA ASP A 714 20.33 -9.70 -37.24
C ASP A 714 21.53 -10.58 -36.84
N ASP A 715 22.64 -9.95 -36.44
CA ASP A 715 23.90 -10.64 -36.09
C ASP A 715 24.03 -10.86 -34.56
N ILE A 716 22.99 -10.53 -33.79
CA ILE A 716 23.00 -10.66 -32.34
C ILE A 716 23.10 -12.13 -31.93
N THR A 717 23.91 -12.39 -30.90
CA THR A 717 24.09 -13.70 -30.29
C THR A 717 24.09 -13.56 -28.77
N SER A 718 24.06 -14.67 -28.05
CA SER A 718 24.16 -14.64 -26.59
C SER A 718 25.39 -13.89 -26.06
N LYS A 719 26.52 -13.90 -26.79
CA LYS A 719 27.72 -13.12 -26.42
C LYS A 719 27.46 -11.62 -26.40
N HIS A 720 26.74 -11.10 -27.39
CA HIS A 720 26.39 -9.69 -27.48
C HIS A 720 25.41 -9.29 -26.36
N VAL A 721 24.47 -10.18 -26.02
CA VAL A 721 23.58 -10.01 -24.86
C VAL A 721 24.39 -9.95 -23.56
N ILE A 722 25.37 -10.85 -23.37
CA ILE A 722 26.25 -10.86 -22.20
C ILE A 722 27.02 -9.54 -22.07
N THR A 723 27.58 -9.02 -23.16
CA THR A 723 28.24 -7.70 -23.17
C THR A 723 27.27 -6.61 -22.71
N TRP A 724 26.06 -6.60 -23.27
CA TRP A 724 25.03 -5.61 -22.95
C TRP A 724 24.59 -5.66 -21.47
N VAL A 725 24.25 -6.83 -20.93
CA VAL A 725 23.84 -6.92 -19.51
C VAL A 725 24.99 -6.62 -18.54
N THR A 726 26.23 -6.87 -18.95
CA THR A 726 27.43 -6.50 -18.18
C THR A 726 27.62 -4.99 -18.19
N TYR A 727 27.49 -4.35 -19.35
CA TYR A 727 27.49 -2.89 -19.47
C TYR A 727 26.40 -2.26 -18.58
N ASN A 728 25.16 -2.77 -18.63
CA ASN A 728 24.06 -2.29 -17.79
C ASN A 728 24.36 -2.45 -16.29
N THR A 729 25.04 -3.54 -15.90
CA THR A 729 25.45 -3.77 -14.50
C THR A 729 26.46 -2.71 -14.05
N ILE A 730 27.45 -2.40 -14.89
CA ILE A 730 28.46 -1.36 -14.60
C ILE A 730 27.78 0.00 -14.48
N GLN A 731 26.97 0.39 -15.47
CA GLN A 731 26.28 1.69 -15.47
C GLN A 731 25.37 1.85 -14.25
N LYS A 732 24.61 0.81 -13.90
CA LYS A 732 23.77 0.83 -12.70
C LYS A 732 24.60 1.05 -11.43
N ASN A 733 25.67 0.26 -11.24
CA ASN A 733 26.52 0.41 -10.08
C ASN A 733 27.15 1.80 -10.00
N GLU A 734 27.68 2.32 -11.11
CA GLU A 734 28.28 3.66 -11.18
C GLU A 734 27.27 4.76 -10.83
N ASN A 735 26.03 4.67 -11.31
CA ASN A 735 24.98 5.63 -10.98
C ASN A 735 24.60 5.60 -9.49
N ASP A 736 24.53 4.41 -8.88
CA ASP A 736 24.22 4.25 -7.45
C ASP A 736 25.35 4.78 -6.53
N LEU A 737 26.60 4.82 -7.01
CA LEU A 737 27.79 5.08 -6.18
C LEU A 737 27.75 6.43 -5.45
N TYR A 738 27.23 7.49 -6.07
CA TYR A 738 27.18 8.81 -5.44
C TYR A 738 26.35 8.77 -4.15
N LEU A 739 25.14 8.22 -4.20
CA LEU A 739 24.24 8.16 -3.04
C LEU A 739 24.71 7.15 -2.02
N VAL A 740 25.20 5.99 -2.46
CA VAL A 740 25.84 5.02 -1.56
C VAL A 740 26.99 5.67 -0.80
N MET A 741 27.86 6.43 -1.48
CA MET A 741 29.00 7.06 -0.84
C MET A 741 28.58 8.14 0.14
N LYS A 742 27.55 8.93 -0.19
CA LYS A 742 26.94 9.89 0.73
C LYS A 742 26.45 9.20 2.01
N GLU A 743 25.75 8.07 1.89
CA GLU A 743 25.28 7.30 3.04
C GLU A 743 26.42 6.64 3.82
N LYS A 744 27.48 6.15 3.15
CA LYS A 744 28.70 5.64 3.80
C LYS A 744 29.36 6.72 4.67
N LEU A 745 29.52 7.93 4.15
CA LEU A 745 30.10 9.06 4.88
C LEU A 745 29.26 9.43 6.11
N LYS A 746 27.94 9.54 5.93
CA LYS A 746 27.02 9.84 7.01
C LYS A 746 27.00 8.73 8.07
N TYR A 747 27.10 7.48 7.66
CA TYR A 747 27.11 6.33 8.57
C TYR A 747 28.30 6.34 9.52
N VAL A 748 29.49 6.81 9.09
CA VAL A 748 30.64 6.97 10.01
C VAL A 748 30.27 7.85 11.20
N ILE A 749 29.66 9.00 10.95
CA ILE A 749 29.21 9.90 12.03
C ILE A 749 28.12 9.27 12.88
N LYS A 750 27.15 8.59 12.26
CA LYS A 750 26.09 7.85 12.97
C LYS A 750 26.66 6.77 13.88
N SER A 751 27.69 6.05 13.43
CA SER A 751 28.38 5.00 14.21
C SER A 751 29.09 5.60 15.43
N ARG A 752 29.82 6.72 15.27
CA ARG A 752 30.42 7.43 16.42
C ARG A 752 29.41 7.93 17.42
N ALA A 753 28.30 8.49 16.94
CA ALA A 753 27.22 8.92 17.82
C ALA A 753 26.65 7.76 18.65
N LEU A 754 26.53 6.56 18.08
CA LEU A 754 26.10 5.35 18.81
C LEU A 754 27.13 4.91 19.84
N GLU A 755 28.41 4.97 19.52
CA GLU A 755 29.51 4.64 20.45
C GLU A 755 29.54 5.58 21.65
N TYR A 756 29.49 6.90 21.40
CA TYR A 756 29.45 7.89 22.46
C TYR A 756 28.19 7.72 23.31
N GLN A 757 27.02 7.50 22.68
CA GLN A 757 25.79 7.30 23.43
C GLN A 757 25.85 6.12 24.39
N LYS A 758 26.51 5.01 24.00
CA LYS A 758 26.71 3.85 24.88
C LYS A 758 27.62 4.14 26.08
N LYS A 759 28.53 5.10 25.96
CA LYS A 759 29.46 5.49 27.04
C LYS A 759 28.82 6.48 27.99
N VAL A 760 28.06 7.44 27.46
CA VAL A 760 27.42 8.50 28.25
C VAL A 760 25.99 8.12 28.68
N LYS A 761 25.74 6.83 28.99
CA LYS A 761 24.42 6.17 29.17
C LYS A 761 23.33 7.03 29.84
N GLU A 762 23.70 7.88 30.80
CA GLU A 762 22.79 8.67 31.63
C GLU A 762 22.66 10.14 31.25
N ILE A 763 23.46 10.65 30.31
CA ILE A 763 23.47 12.07 29.94
C ILE A 763 22.82 12.24 28.57
N PRO A 764 21.64 12.87 28.51
CA PRO A 764 21.05 13.22 27.24
C PRO A 764 21.96 14.21 26.51
N MET A 765 22.54 13.85 25.37
CA MET A 765 23.36 14.74 24.54
C MET A 765 22.63 15.16 23.27
N ASN A 766 22.19 16.42 23.20
CA ASN A 766 21.45 16.95 22.06
C ASN A 766 22.29 17.03 20.78
N SER A 767 23.59 17.22 20.92
CA SER A 767 24.56 17.22 19.82
C SER A 767 24.52 15.91 19.01
N LEU A 768 24.16 14.78 19.62
CA LEU A 768 24.07 13.49 18.93
C LEU A 768 22.89 13.40 17.96
N ILE A 769 21.84 14.23 18.13
CA ILE A 769 20.64 14.24 17.27
C ILE A 769 21.02 14.46 15.80
N ILE A 770 22.04 15.27 15.54
CA ILE A 770 22.51 15.65 14.20
C ILE A 770 22.97 14.41 13.41
N ALA A 771 23.45 13.37 14.09
CA ALA A 771 23.90 12.12 13.46
C ALA A 771 22.75 11.15 13.14
N TYR A 772 21.67 11.19 13.94
CA TYR A 772 20.53 10.26 13.81
C TYR A 772 19.46 10.75 12.85
N VAL A 773 19.26 12.06 12.82
CA VAL A 773 18.15 12.69 12.10
C VAL A 773 18.63 13.24 10.78
N SER A 774 17.92 12.90 9.71
CA SER A 774 18.05 13.56 8.42
C SER A 774 17.11 14.76 8.36
N GLY A 775 17.60 15.90 7.85
CA GLY A 775 16.78 17.08 7.58
C GLY A 775 15.79 16.88 6.42
N SER A 776 14.87 17.84 6.28
CA SER A 776 13.79 17.85 5.28
C SER A 776 14.28 17.77 3.83
N LEU A 777 13.33 17.55 2.91
CA LEU A 777 13.53 17.77 1.48
C LEU A 777 14.12 19.16 1.22
N ASP A 778 15.04 19.24 0.25
CA ASP A 778 15.62 20.49 -0.20
C ASP A 778 14.55 21.38 -0.83
N SER A 779 14.70 22.71 -0.69
CA SER A 779 13.87 23.66 -1.43
C SER A 779 14.01 23.45 -2.94
N ILE A 780 13.02 23.93 -3.71
CA ILE A 780 13.07 23.94 -5.18
C ILE A 780 14.35 24.65 -5.65
N GLU A 781 14.69 25.78 -5.03
CA GLU A 781 15.90 26.56 -5.35
C GLU A 781 17.18 25.72 -5.14
N LYS A 782 17.31 25.02 -4.02
CA LYS A 782 18.47 24.17 -3.75
C LYS A 782 18.52 22.93 -4.65
N SER A 783 17.35 22.38 -4.99
CA SER A 783 17.23 21.16 -5.80
C SER A 783 17.48 21.40 -7.29
N TYR A 784 17.04 22.54 -7.83
CA TYR A 784 16.98 22.81 -9.28
C TYR A 784 17.60 24.14 -9.72
N GLY A 785 18.10 24.94 -8.79
CA GLY A 785 18.75 26.21 -9.10
C GLY A 785 19.97 26.03 -10.01
N THR A 786 20.85 25.10 -9.65
CA THR A 786 22.07 24.79 -10.43
C THR A 786 21.86 23.61 -11.37
N THR A 787 22.15 23.76 -12.67
CA THR A 787 21.99 22.67 -13.66
C THR A 787 22.97 21.50 -13.43
N PRO A 788 22.61 20.24 -13.76
CA PRO A 788 23.47 19.07 -13.53
C PRO A 788 24.91 19.17 -14.03
N GLN A 789 25.20 19.85 -15.15
CA GLN A 789 26.58 19.92 -15.67
C GLN A 789 27.55 20.66 -14.74
N LYS A 790 27.05 21.47 -13.80
CA LYS A 790 27.86 22.11 -12.74
C LYS A 790 28.02 21.26 -11.48
N ARG A 791 27.33 20.12 -11.39
CA ARG A 791 27.30 19.26 -10.20
C ARG A 791 28.31 18.13 -10.33
N ASN A 792 29.57 18.44 -10.02
CA ASN A 792 30.58 17.40 -9.86
C ASN A 792 30.27 16.57 -8.59
N PRO A 793 30.05 15.25 -8.68
CA PRO A 793 29.64 14.45 -7.53
C PRO A 793 30.71 14.39 -6.43
N ARG A 794 32.00 14.36 -6.81
CA ARG A 794 33.13 14.36 -5.87
C ARG A 794 33.13 15.64 -5.02
N ASP A 795 32.94 16.79 -5.65
CA ASP A 795 32.92 18.08 -4.94
C ASP A 795 31.76 18.14 -3.95
N VAL A 796 30.58 17.65 -4.34
CA VAL A 796 29.40 17.58 -3.46
C VAL A 796 29.66 16.64 -2.28
N LEU A 797 30.23 15.46 -2.53
CA LEU A 797 30.61 14.52 -1.47
C LEU A 797 31.67 15.10 -0.52
N ASN A 798 32.67 15.81 -1.04
CA ASN A 798 33.68 16.49 -0.24
C ASN A 798 33.08 17.58 0.66
N ARG A 799 32.13 18.38 0.13
CA ARG A 799 31.39 19.36 0.93
C ARG A 799 30.55 18.70 2.02
N ASN A 800 29.85 17.61 1.68
CA ASN A 800 29.06 16.84 2.66
C ASN A 800 29.95 16.28 3.77
N MET A 801 31.07 15.64 3.41
CA MET A 801 32.09 15.15 4.36
C MET A 801 32.56 16.27 5.28
N GLY A 802 32.92 17.44 4.72
CA GLY A 802 33.31 18.61 5.49
C GLY A 802 32.23 19.04 6.48
N ALA A 803 31.00 19.21 6.00
CA ALA A 803 29.86 19.61 6.83
C ALA A 803 29.54 18.62 7.94
N TYR A 804 29.66 17.31 7.68
CA TYR A 804 29.47 16.26 8.67
C TYR A 804 30.51 16.34 9.79
N LEU A 805 31.79 16.49 9.44
CA LEU A 805 32.88 16.57 10.42
C LEU A 805 32.80 17.85 11.26
N THR A 806 32.65 19.01 10.60
CA THR A 806 32.62 20.31 11.30
C THR A 806 31.32 20.54 12.06
N GLY A 807 30.24 19.87 11.66
CA GLY A 807 28.95 19.94 12.35
C GLY A 807 28.87 19.00 13.56
N PHE A 808 29.51 17.82 13.52
CA PHE A 808 29.33 16.81 14.56
C PHE A 808 30.32 16.96 15.72
N TYR A 809 31.62 16.79 15.46
CA TYR A 809 32.65 16.70 16.50
C TYR A 809 32.70 17.92 17.43
N PRO A 810 32.72 19.17 16.92
CA PRO A 810 32.78 20.35 17.77
C PRO A 810 31.55 20.51 18.68
N LEU A 811 30.34 20.19 18.18
CA LEU A 811 29.11 20.30 18.96
C LEU A 811 29.05 19.29 20.09
N VAL A 812 29.48 18.05 19.84
CA VAL A 812 29.56 17.00 20.87
C VAL A 812 30.56 17.40 21.96
N LYS A 813 31.72 17.92 21.56
CA LYS A 813 32.76 18.38 22.50
C LYS A 813 32.27 19.53 23.38
N SER A 814 31.72 20.58 22.79
CA SER A 814 31.19 21.74 23.52
C SER A 814 30.15 21.32 24.55
N GLU A 815 29.23 20.41 24.20
CA GLU A 815 28.20 19.94 25.13
C GLU A 815 28.77 19.07 26.27
N LEU A 816 29.83 18.29 26.02
CA LEU A 816 30.51 17.51 27.08
C LEU A 816 31.27 18.42 28.05
N GLU A 817 31.91 19.47 27.55
CA GLU A 817 32.60 20.47 28.35
C GLU A 817 31.61 21.22 29.25
N GLU A 818 30.48 21.67 28.72
CA GLU A 818 29.40 22.31 29.49
C GLU A 818 28.85 21.42 30.62
N LYS A 819 28.82 20.10 30.42
CA LYS A 819 28.29 19.13 31.41
C LYS A 819 29.32 18.61 32.40
N GLY A 820 30.56 19.10 32.37
CA GLY A 820 31.60 18.74 33.33
C GLY A 820 32.06 17.27 33.27
N GLN A 821 31.96 16.63 32.11
CA GLN A 821 32.27 15.20 31.89
C GLN A 821 33.75 14.92 31.54
N SER A 822 34.11 13.63 31.54
CA SER A 822 35.49 13.10 31.51
C SER A 822 36.35 13.64 30.37
N LYS A 823 37.48 14.28 30.74
CA LYS A 823 38.54 14.72 29.81
C LYS A 823 39.01 13.60 28.88
N ASP A 824 38.84 12.33 29.26
CA ASP A 824 39.28 11.20 28.46
C ASP A 824 38.36 10.92 27.26
N LEU A 825 37.04 11.12 27.39
CA LEU A 825 36.13 11.01 26.24
C LEU A 825 36.37 12.16 25.25
N ILE A 826 36.67 13.36 25.75
CA ILE A 826 37.03 14.50 24.88
C ILE A 826 38.32 14.21 24.09
N LYS A 827 39.34 13.62 24.73
CA LYS A 827 40.56 13.19 24.01
C LYS A 827 40.27 12.11 22.98
N GLU A 828 39.38 11.17 23.30
CA GLU A 828 38.97 10.12 22.37
C GLU A 828 38.25 10.71 21.15
N ILE A 829 37.36 11.67 21.36
CA ILE A 829 36.68 12.41 20.29
C ILE A 829 37.70 13.12 19.38
N ASP A 830 38.73 13.75 19.96
CA ASP A 830 39.81 14.38 19.19
C ASP A 830 40.61 13.35 18.37
N ILE A 831 40.85 12.14 18.91
CA ILE A 831 41.49 11.03 18.20
C ILE A 831 40.59 10.54 17.05
N ASP A 832 39.32 10.33 17.33
CA ASP A 832 38.34 9.84 16.37
C ASP A 832 38.14 10.80 15.20
N GLU A 833 38.12 12.13 15.43
CA GLU A 833 38.09 13.11 14.34
C GLU A 833 39.33 13.00 13.44
N ASN A 834 40.50 12.84 14.04
CA ASN A 834 41.78 12.70 13.33
C ASN A 834 41.90 11.39 12.55
N ILE A 835 41.17 10.33 12.95
CA ILE A 835 41.10 9.04 12.25
C ILE A 835 40.04 9.07 11.14
N ASP A 836 38.86 9.61 11.43
CA ASP A 836 37.71 9.52 10.53
C ASP A 836 37.88 10.39 9.29
N ARG A 837 38.53 11.56 9.40
CA ARG A 837 38.79 12.45 8.25
C ARG A 837 39.66 11.78 7.17
N PRO A 838 40.85 11.22 7.46
CA PRO A 838 41.61 10.42 6.49
C PRO A 838 40.84 9.21 5.98
N LYS A 839 40.14 8.48 6.86
CA LYS A 839 39.36 7.28 6.52
C LYS A 839 38.24 7.59 5.52
N MET A 840 37.56 8.73 5.65
CA MET A 840 36.55 9.20 4.71
C MET A 840 37.15 9.64 3.37
N LYS A 841 38.30 10.33 3.39
CA LYS A 841 39.02 10.69 2.15
C LYS A 841 39.43 9.46 1.35
N GLU A 842 39.96 8.44 2.01
CA GLU A 842 40.33 7.17 1.37
C GLU A 842 39.11 6.49 0.72
N MET A 843 37.92 6.55 1.36
CA MET A 843 36.68 6.04 0.77
C MET A 843 36.33 6.77 -0.53
N LEU A 844 36.48 8.09 -0.57
CA LEU A 844 36.22 8.91 -1.75
C LEU A 844 37.23 8.66 -2.86
N GLU A 845 38.51 8.52 -2.52
CA GLU A 845 39.57 8.21 -3.50
C GLU A 845 39.36 6.85 -4.18
N LYS A 846 38.88 5.84 -3.45
CA LYS A 846 38.62 4.50 -4.00
C LYS A 846 37.53 4.46 -5.08
N VAL A 847 36.55 5.36 -5.02
CA VAL A 847 35.43 5.38 -5.95
C VAL A 847 35.52 6.51 -6.97
N ASP A 848 36.53 7.39 -6.86
CA ASP A 848 36.58 8.65 -7.61
C ASP A 848 36.44 8.47 -9.12
N GLN A 849 37.21 7.52 -9.67
CA GLN A 849 37.22 7.23 -11.10
C GLN A 849 35.94 6.52 -11.59
N LYS A 850 35.12 6.02 -10.66
CA LYS A 850 33.86 5.30 -10.93
C LYS A 850 32.62 6.17 -10.67
N LEU A 851 32.79 7.37 -10.10
CA LEU A 851 31.68 8.28 -9.89
C LEU A 851 31.13 8.76 -11.24
N PRO A 852 29.81 9.01 -11.34
CA PRO A 852 29.23 9.56 -12.56
C PRO A 852 29.81 10.95 -12.85
N LYS A 853 29.82 11.36 -14.13
CA LYS A 853 30.36 12.67 -14.54
C LYS A 853 29.60 13.85 -13.91
N SER A 854 28.30 13.70 -13.73
CA SER A 854 27.40 14.68 -13.13
C SER A 854 26.24 13.98 -12.45
N ILE A 855 25.61 14.65 -11.48
CA ILE A 855 24.37 14.18 -10.82
C ILE A 855 23.18 15.06 -11.19
N LEU A 856 22.05 14.43 -11.46
CA LEU A 856 20.80 15.12 -11.80
C LEU A 856 20.18 15.79 -10.57
N THR A 857 20.25 15.13 -9.41
CA THR A 857 19.66 15.53 -8.13
C THR A 857 20.69 15.38 -7.00
N ILE A 858 20.55 16.18 -5.93
CA ILE A 858 21.54 16.21 -4.83
C ILE A 858 21.24 15.14 -3.78
N ASN A 859 19.96 14.98 -3.43
CA ASN A 859 19.56 14.33 -2.18
C ASN A 859 18.67 13.10 -2.33
N ALA A 860 18.11 12.86 -3.51
CA ALA A 860 17.24 11.72 -3.76
C ALA A 860 17.61 11.09 -5.10
N ASP A 861 17.68 9.77 -5.14
CA ASP A 861 17.67 9.06 -6.41
C ASP A 861 16.28 9.17 -7.01
N MET A 862 16.22 9.22 -8.34
CA MET A 862 14.95 9.11 -9.03
C MET A 862 14.45 7.65 -9.04
N ASP A 863 15.36 6.67 -8.94
CA ASP A 863 15.06 5.23 -8.92
C ASP A 863 14.83 4.66 -7.50
N ASN A 864 15.04 5.44 -6.44
CA ASN A 864 15.00 4.93 -5.06
C ASN A 864 13.59 4.92 -4.47
N ASP A 865 13.29 3.84 -3.77
CA ASP A 865 12.05 3.63 -3.06
C ASP A 865 12.28 3.71 -1.55
N GLN A 866 11.28 4.24 -0.83
CA GLN A 866 11.30 4.35 0.62
C GLN A 866 10.00 3.83 1.21
N GLU A 867 10.09 3.11 2.32
CA GLU A 867 8.96 2.80 3.18
C GLU A 867 8.89 3.89 4.26
N ASN A 868 7.87 4.75 4.17
CA ASN A 868 7.64 5.82 5.15
C ASN A 868 6.60 5.34 6.17
N GLU A 869 7.03 5.01 7.38
CA GLU A 869 6.10 4.87 8.51
C GLU A 869 5.86 6.27 9.07
N ARG A 870 4.64 6.81 8.94
CA ARG A 870 4.31 8.19 9.32
C ARG A 870 3.77 8.25 10.76
N GLU A 871 4.21 9.21 11.58
CA GLU A 871 3.61 9.46 12.92
C GLU A 871 2.08 9.70 12.82
N ILE A 872 1.63 10.22 11.68
CA ILE A 872 0.26 10.69 11.44
C ILE A 872 -0.62 9.66 10.70
N GLU A 873 -0.07 8.53 10.22
CA GLU A 873 -0.93 7.45 9.70
C GLU A 873 -1.72 6.75 10.82
N GLU A 874 -1.27 6.86 12.09
CA GLU A 874 -2.13 6.61 13.24
C GLU A 874 -3.23 7.68 13.40
N MET A 875 -2.98 8.94 13.04
CA MET A 875 -3.95 10.04 13.19
C MET A 875 -5.09 10.02 12.15
N GLN A 876 -4.85 9.51 10.93
CA GLN A 876 -5.95 9.23 9.98
C GLN A 876 -6.73 7.96 10.35
N ARG A 877 -6.09 7.00 11.02
CA ARG A 877 -6.81 5.87 11.66
C ARG A 877 -7.67 6.35 12.84
N VAL A 878 -7.32 7.45 13.50
CA VAL A 878 -8.03 7.99 14.68
C VAL A 878 -9.37 8.67 14.35
N GLU A 879 -9.67 9.03 13.09
CA GLU A 879 -11.07 9.33 12.72
C GLU A 879 -12.00 8.12 12.90
N VAL A 880 -11.44 6.92 13.13
CA VAL A 880 -12.13 5.74 13.65
C VAL A 880 -11.42 5.28 14.93
N ALA A 881 -11.82 5.81 16.08
CA ALA A 881 -11.21 5.49 17.37
C ALA A 881 -11.06 3.97 17.62
N PRO A 882 -9.86 3.45 17.99
CA PRO A 882 -9.71 2.06 18.40
C PRO A 882 -10.13 1.87 19.87
N VAL A 883 -11.03 0.91 20.08
CA VAL A 883 -11.56 0.50 21.39
C VAL A 883 -10.48 -0.29 22.16
N PRO A 884 -10.26 -0.05 23.47
CA PRO A 884 -9.30 -0.82 24.26
C PRO A 884 -9.64 -2.33 24.30
N LYS A 885 -8.63 -3.19 24.14
CA LYS A 885 -8.76 -4.65 24.19
C LYS A 885 -8.57 -5.15 25.62
N THR A 886 -9.57 -5.82 26.19
CA THR A 886 -9.43 -6.66 27.39
C THR A 886 -9.30 -8.14 26.96
N ALA A 887 -8.55 -8.94 27.74
CA ALA A 887 -8.36 -10.36 27.45
C ALA A 887 -9.60 -11.17 27.88
N PRO A 888 -10.11 -12.10 27.05
CA PRO A 888 -11.26 -12.92 27.41
C PRO A 888 -10.92 -13.89 28.57
N PRO A 889 -11.92 -14.36 29.33
CA PRO A 889 -11.77 -15.41 30.34
C PRO A 889 -11.09 -16.67 29.78
N PRO A 890 -10.30 -17.40 30.58
CA PRO A 890 -9.67 -18.65 30.15
C PRO A 890 -10.72 -19.71 29.82
N GLU A 891 -10.57 -20.36 28.66
CA GLU A 891 -11.46 -21.40 28.16
C GLU A 891 -11.23 -22.73 28.91
N VAL A 892 -12.29 -23.53 29.10
CA VAL A 892 -12.25 -24.76 29.90
C VAL A 892 -12.26 -25.99 28.99
N THR A 893 -11.36 -26.94 29.25
CA THR A 893 -11.29 -28.20 28.51
C THR A 893 -12.42 -29.16 28.90
N TRP A 894 -12.93 -29.93 27.93
CA TRP A 894 -13.91 -31.00 28.13
C TRP A 894 -13.50 -32.25 27.34
N ASP A 895 -14.21 -33.36 27.56
CA ASP A 895 -13.89 -34.63 26.90
C ASP A 895 -14.37 -34.61 25.43
N PHE A 896 -13.50 -34.14 24.55
CA PHE A 896 -13.78 -33.94 23.12
C PHE A 896 -14.20 -35.22 22.39
N ASP A 897 -13.82 -36.41 22.88
CA ASP A 897 -14.22 -37.69 22.28
C ASP A 897 -15.72 -37.95 22.38
N LYS A 898 -16.41 -37.30 23.32
CA LYS A 898 -17.85 -37.47 23.54
C LYS A 898 -18.72 -36.92 22.41
N ILE A 899 -18.19 -36.11 21.49
CA ILE A 899 -18.95 -35.63 20.32
C ILE A 899 -19.47 -36.76 19.43
N PHE A 900 -18.77 -37.91 19.45
CA PHE A 900 -19.13 -39.10 18.68
C PHE A 900 -20.09 -40.03 19.44
N GLY A 901 -20.44 -39.69 20.68
CA GLY A 901 -21.34 -40.49 21.52
C GLY A 901 -22.82 -40.27 21.18
N GLU A 902 -23.66 -41.27 21.49
CA GLU A 902 -25.10 -41.15 21.32
C GLU A 902 -25.71 -40.07 22.23
N ASN A 903 -26.65 -39.30 21.68
CA ASN A 903 -27.37 -38.22 22.37
C ASN A 903 -26.47 -37.08 22.88
N PHE A 904 -25.32 -36.82 22.22
CA PHE A 904 -24.42 -35.72 22.59
C PHE A 904 -25.16 -34.38 22.78
N GLN A 905 -25.99 -33.98 21.81
CA GLN A 905 -26.73 -32.72 21.87
C GLN A 905 -27.59 -32.59 23.14
N ASP A 906 -28.35 -33.63 23.49
CA ASP A 906 -29.25 -33.63 24.66
C ASP A 906 -28.46 -33.54 25.97
N ARG A 907 -27.35 -34.30 26.07
CA ARG A 907 -26.48 -34.32 27.26
C ARG A 907 -25.72 -33.01 27.43
N ALA A 908 -25.24 -32.44 26.32
CA ALA A 908 -24.55 -31.15 26.25
C ALA A 908 -25.50 -29.99 26.57
N PHE A 909 -26.78 -30.08 26.17
CA PHE A 909 -27.81 -29.12 26.55
C PHE A 909 -28.15 -29.19 28.05
N ARG A 910 -28.21 -30.40 28.63
CA ARG A 910 -28.39 -30.60 30.09
C ARG A 910 -27.15 -30.22 30.92
N GLY A 911 -26.01 -29.98 30.28
CA GLY A 911 -24.75 -29.68 30.96
C GLY A 911 -24.22 -30.84 31.79
N GLU A 912 -24.37 -32.08 31.32
CA GLU A 912 -23.87 -33.28 31.99
C GLU A 912 -22.33 -33.25 32.13
N ASN A 913 -21.80 -33.87 33.19
CA ASN A 913 -20.39 -33.78 33.53
C ASN A 913 -19.46 -34.27 32.40
N GLY A 914 -18.51 -33.42 32.02
CA GLY A 914 -17.55 -33.65 30.94
C GLY A 914 -18.09 -33.44 29.51
N TYR A 915 -19.31 -32.93 29.32
CA TYR A 915 -19.82 -32.40 28.04
C TYR A 915 -19.71 -30.87 28.01
N PRO A 916 -19.62 -30.23 26.82
CA PRO A 916 -19.71 -28.78 26.73
C PRO A 916 -21.15 -28.34 26.98
N LYS A 917 -21.37 -27.27 27.75
CA LYS A 917 -22.71 -26.73 27.92
C LYS A 917 -23.12 -25.96 26.66
N LEU A 918 -24.18 -26.41 25.98
CA LEU A 918 -24.71 -25.73 24.80
C LEU A 918 -25.73 -24.66 25.18
N LYS A 919 -25.68 -23.53 24.49
CA LYS A 919 -26.59 -22.39 24.65
C LYS A 919 -27.10 -21.93 23.28
N GLU A 920 -28.31 -21.39 23.24
CA GLU A 920 -28.85 -20.76 22.02
C GLU A 920 -28.00 -19.57 21.58
N LEU A 921 -27.89 -19.31 20.28
CA LEU A 921 -27.07 -18.23 19.73
C LEU A 921 -27.45 -16.83 20.26
N LYS A 922 -28.72 -16.63 20.63
CA LYS A 922 -29.17 -15.36 21.25
C LYS A 922 -28.44 -15.05 22.57
N LYS A 923 -27.94 -16.08 23.27
CA LYS A 923 -27.18 -15.93 24.52
C LYS A 923 -25.87 -15.16 24.32
N CYS A 924 -25.35 -15.10 23.09
CA CYS A 924 -24.22 -14.24 22.74
C CYS A 924 -24.52 -12.74 22.91
N PHE A 925 -25.79 -12.35 22.95
CA PHE A 925 -26.24 -10.97 23.13
C PHE A 925 -26.63 -10.65 24.58
N GLU A 926 -26.58 -11.60 25.53
CA GLU A 926 -26.89 -11.28 26.93
C GLU A 926 -25.91 -10.26 27.53
N PHE A 927 -24.70 -10.24 27.00
CA PHE A 927 -23.63 -9.32 27.38
C PHE A 927 -23.63 -8.02 26.57
N THR A 928 -24.66 -7.75 25.74
CA THR A 928 -24.75 -6.47 25.01
C THR A 928 -25.55 -5.42 25.76
N ASP A 929 -25.13 -4.16 25.67
CA ASP A 929 -25.94 -3.01 26.16
C ASP A 929 -27.06 -2.61 25.16
N ILE A 930 -27.13 -3.24 23.98
CA ILE A 930 -28.19 -2.97 22.99
C ILE A 930 -29.37 -3.91 23.25
N ASP A 931 -30.35 -3.45 24.05
CA ASP A 931 -31.56 -4.24 24.37
C ASP A 931 -32.33 -4.71 23.13
N GLY A 932 -32.22 -4.01 22.01
CA GLY A 932 -32.81 -4.43 20.74
C GLY A 932 -32.20 -5.71 20.16
N LEU A 933 -30.88 -5.94 20.29
CA LEU A 933 -30.23 -7.15 19.79
C LEU A 933 -30.58 -8.38 20.64
N LYS A 934 -30.88 -8.19 21.93
CA LYS A 934 -31.38 -9.25 22.82
C LYS A 934 -32.72 -9.84 22.36
N LYS A 935 -33.50 -9.06 21.60
CA LYS A 935 -34.81 -9.43 21.03
C LYS A 935 -34.72 -10.05 19.63
N LEU A 936 -33.51 -10.40 19.17
CA LEU A 936 -33.33 -11.18 17.95
C LEU A 936 -33.36 -12.67 18.29
N LYS A 937 -34.22 -13.42 17.59
CA LYS A 937 -34.23 -14.88 17.63
C LYS A 937 -33.40 -15.40 16.46
N TRP A 938 -32.53 -16.37 16.74
CA TRP A 938 -31.74 -17.04 15.71
C TRP A 938 -32.30 -18.44 15.44
N HIS A 939 -31.86 -19.07 14.36
CA HIS A 939 -32.38 -20.35 13.92
C HIS A 939 -32.22 -21.43 15.02
N GLY A 940 -33.30 -22.13 15.38
CA GLY A 940 -33.35 -23.05 16.54
C GLY A 940 -32.48 -24.31 16.45
N LYS A 941 -31.79 -24.52 15.32
CA LYS A 941 -30.79 -25.59 15.11
C LYS A 941 -29.34 -25.12 15.33
N VAL A 942 -29.12 -23.85 15.68
CA VAL A 942 -27.80 -23.24 15.88
C VAL A 942 -27.54 -22.96 17.35
N PHE A 943 -26.50 -23.57 17.88
CA PHE A 943 -26.08 -23.46 19.27
C PHE A 943 -24.64 -22.99 19.35
N ALA A 944 -24.23 -22.46 20.50
CA ALA A 944 -22.85 -22.13 20.81
C ALA A 944 -22.41 -22.83 22.09
N THR A 945 -21.14 -23.21 22.17
CA THR A 945 -20.54 -23.71 23.40
C THR A 945 -20.37 -22.58 24.42
N ASP A 946 -20.36 -22.94 25.70
CA ASP A 946 -20.04 -21.99 26.77
C ASP A 946 -18.63 -21.39 26.62
N ASN A 947 -17.68 -22.13 26.04
CA ASN A 947 -16.35 -21.60 25.71
C ASN A 947 -16.42 -20.50 24.65
N PHE A 948 -17.13 -20.73 23.54
CA PHE A 948 -17.34 -19.69 22.53
C PHE A 948 -18.00 -18.44 23.14
N ILE A 949 -19.02 -18.64 23.99
CA ILE A 949 -19.71 -17.53 24.67
C ILE A 949 -18.79 -16.80 25.67
N LYS A 950 -17.93 -17.52 26.39
CA LYS A 950 -16.91 -16.90 27.26
C LYS A 950 -15.91 -16.07 26.45
N THR A 951 -15.61 -16.46 25.21
CA THR A 951 -14.71 -15.66 24.36
C THR A 951 -15.26 -14.28 23.99
N ILE A 952 -16.55 -14.03 24.26
CA ILE A 952 -17.27 -12.78 24.00
C ILE A 952 -17.87 -12.17 25.28
N GLU A 953 -17.54 -12.71 26.46
CA GLU A 953 -17.93 -12.20 27.78
C GLU A 953 -16.86 -11.21 28.28
N ALA A 954 -17.24 -9.96 28.57
CA ALA A 954 -16.34 -8.94 29.11
C ALA A 954 -16.44 -8.88 30.65
N ILE A 955 -15.29 -8.88 31.34
CA ILE A 955 -15.22 -8.58 32.78
C ILE A 955 -14.65 -7.16 32.92
N ASP A 956 -15.46 -6.19 33.37
CA ASP A 956 -14.99 -4.91 33.88
C ASP A 956 -15.25 -4.87 35.40
N ASP A 957 -14.19 -4.92 36.20
CA ASP A 957 -14.26 -4.87 37.67
C ASP A 957 -14.56 -3.46 38.20
N LYS A 958 -14.61 -2.41 37.35
CA LYS A 958 -14.74 -1.02 37.82
C LYS A 958 -15.93 -0.25 37.28
N ASN A 959 -16.44 -0.56 36.08
CA ASN A 959 -17.66 0.05 35.57
C ASN A 959 -18.52 -1.02 34.89
N LYS A 960 -19.80 -1.15 35.30
CA LYS A 960 -20.76 -2.08 34.66
C LYS A 960 -21.18 -1.60 33.25
N GLN A 961 -20.23 -1.32 32.35
CA GLN A 961 -20.50 -1.04 30.93
C GLN A 961 -19.99 -2.21 30.10
N CYS A 962 -20.86 -2.81 29.31
CA CYS A 962 -20.49 -3.95 28.48
C CYS A 962 -19.76 -3.45 27.22
N GLN A 963 -18.54 -3.95 26.98
CA GLN A 963 -17.82 -3.65 25.74
C GLN A 963 -18.46 -4.41 24.56
N ASN A 964 -19.37 -3.74 23.86
CA ASN A 964 -20.10 -4.28 22.71
C ASN A 964 -19.26 -4.59 21.47
N ASP A 965 -17.97 -4.25 21.45
CA ASP A 965 -17.15 -4.29 20.23
C ASP A 965 -16.46 -5.65 19.96
N TYR A 966 -16.73 -6.68 20.78
CA TYR A 966 -16.03 -7.97 20.71
C TYR A 966 -16.92 -9.21 20.61
N LEU A 967 -17.99 -9.16 19.81
CA LEU A 967 -18.51 -10.42 19.28
C LEU A 967 -17.44 -10.99 18.32
N LYS A 968 -16.62 -11.94 18.79
CA LYS A 968 -15.68 -12.67 17.93
C LYS A 968 -16.45 -13.33 16.79
N PRO A 969 -15.96 -13.24 15.53
CA PRO A 969 -16.62 -13.89 14.41
C PRO A 969 -16.64 -15.41 14.63
N VAL A 970 -17.71 -16.03 14.18
CA VAL A 970 -17.82 -17.47 14.07
C VAL A 970 -16.93 -17.91 12.92
N ASN A 971 -15.80 -18.54 13.25
CA ASN A 971 -14.88 -19.07 12.23
C ASN A 971 -15.12 -20.56 11.96
N MET A 972 -15.41 -21.34 13.01
CA MET A 972 -15.53 -22.79 12.95
C MET A 972 -16.90 -23.25 13.45
N ILE A 973 -17.52 -24.17 12.72
CA ILE A 973 -18.85 -24.72 12.99
C ILE A 973 -18.75 -26.24 12.98
N LEU A 974 -19.19 -26.87 14.06
CA LEU A 974 -19.36 -28.31 14.17
C LEU A 974 -20.78 -28.68 13.72
N ILE A 975 -20.88 -29.55 12.72
CA ILE A 975 -22.13 -30.04 12.15
C ILE A 975 -22.34 -31.48 12.64
N LEU A 976 -23.42 -31.69 13.38
CA LEU A 976 -23.84 -33.00 13.87
C LEU A 976 -25.08 -33.47 13.11
N ARG A 977 -25.03 -34.70 12.59
CA ARG A 977 -26.11 -35.32 11.82
C ARG A 977 -26.67 -36.50 12.60
N LYS A 978 -27.96 -36.43 12.95
CA LYS A 978 -28.68 -37.49 13.64
C LYS A 978 -29.96 -37.79 12.87
N ASP A 979 -30.03 -38.96 12.25
CA ASP A 979 -31.15 -39.39 11.40
C ASP A 979 -31.48 -38.37 10.30
N LYS A 980 -32.67 -37.74 10.33
CA LYS A 980 -33.12 -36.68 9.40
C LYS A 980 -32.88 -35.25 9.91
N GLU A 981 -32.24 -35.08 11.06
CA GLU A 981 -32.02 -33.79 11.72
C GLU A 981 -30.54 -33.38 11.73
N VAL A 982 -30.27 -32.07 11.61
CA VAL A 982 -28.91 -31.49 11.67
C VAL A 982 -28.83 -30.42 12.74
N CYS A 983 -27.77 -30.47 13.54
CA CYS A 983 -27.46 -29.48 14.55
C CYS A 983 -26.13 -28.78 14.19
N PHE A 984 -26.10 -27.45 14.34
CA PHE A 984 -24.92 -26.62 14.10
C PHE A 984 -24.44 -26.06 15.44
N ILE A 985 -23.20 -26.37 15.80
CA ILE A 985 -22.60 -25.96 17.06
C ILE A 985 -21.40 -25.07 16.76
N ILE A 986 -21.49 -23.83 17.18
CA ILE A 986 -20.42 -22.86 17.13
C ILE A 986 -19.47 -23.15 18.28
N VAL A 987 -18.21 -23.37 17.93
CA VAL A 987 -17.13 -23.70 18.86
C VAL A 987 -16.06 -22.62 18.81
N SER A 988 -15.31 -22.47 19.90
CA SER A 988 -14.17 -21.56 19.90
C SER A 988 -12.99 -22.11 19.09
N ILE A 989 -11.98 -21.27 18.83
CA ILE A 989 -10.75 -21.71 18.15
C ILE A 989 -9.99 -22.73 19.01
N PHE A 990 -9.99 -22.57 20.33
CA PHE A 990 -9.39 -23.53 21.25
C PHE A 990 -10.03 -24.91 21.12
N GLU A 991 -11.36 -24.97 21.12
CA GLU A 991 -12.10 -26.22 20.93
C GLU A 991 -11.88 -26.79 19.53
N ALA A 992 -11.92 -25.96 18.49
CA ALA A 992 -11.71 -26.38 17.11
C ALA A 992 -10.34 -27.04 16.90
N GLN A 993 -9.26 -26.51 17.50
CA GLN A 993 -7.92 -27.10 17.38
C GLN A 993 -7.86 -28.56 17.87
N HIS A 994 -8.56 -28.87 18.96
CA HIS A 994 -8.65 -30.22 19.50
C HIS A 994 -9.56 -31.11 18.66
N LEU A 995 -10.69 -30.57 18.20
CA LEU A 995 -11.69 -31.29 17.41
C LEU A 995 -11.23 -31.61 15.98
N VAL A 996 -10.40 -30.76 15.34
CA VAL A 996 -9.89 -30.99 13.97
C VAL A 996 -9.15 -32.33 13.89
N LYS A 997 -8.27 -32.60 14.85
CA LYS A 997 -7.48 -33.83 14.90
C LYS A 997 -8.38 -35.07 15.06
N LEU A 998 -9.33 -35.01 16.00
CA LEU A 998 -10.27 -36.11 16.27
C LEU A 998 -11.21 -36.40 15.09
N CYS A 999 -11.75 -35.36 14.44
CA CYS A 999 -12.57 -35.50 13.24
C CYS A 999 -11.79 -36.13 12.08
N TYR A 1000 -10.51 -35.77 11.93
CA TYR A 1000 -9.63 -36.34 10.91
C TYR A 1000 -9.28 -37.80 11.19
N GLU A 1001 -9.01 -38.15 12.45
CA GLU A 1001 -8.65 -39.51 12.87
C GLU A 1001 -9.83 -40.49 12.81
N LYS A 1002 -11.00 -40.10 13.34
CA LYS A 1002 -12.17 -41.00 13.41
C LYS A 1002 -12.98 -41.08 12.12
N LYS A 1003 -13.02 -40.00 11.33
CA LYS A 1003 -13.76 -39.93 10.04
C LYS A 1003 -15.23 -40.37 10.13
N ASP A 1004 -15.91 -40.08 11.25
CA ASP A 1004 -17.33 -40.40 11.42
C ASP A 1004 -18.20 -39.48 10.53
N PRO A 1005 -19.03 -40.03 9.60
CA PRO A 1005 -19.87 -39.22 8.71
C PRO A 1005 -20.94 -38.40 9.44
N LYS A 1006 -21.26 -38.73 10.70
CA LYS A 1006 -22.24 -38.00 11.52
C LYS A 1006 -21.69 -36.69 12.07
N VAL A 1007 -20.37 -36.49 12.08
CA VAL A 1007 -19.72 -35.30 12.67
C VAL A 1007 -18.83 -34.62 11.63
N SER A 1008 -18.92 -33.29 11.49
CA SER A 1008 -18.02 -32.54 10.61
C SER A 1008 -17.66 -31.20 11.21
N LEU A 1009 -16.39 -30.84 11.19
CA LEU A 1009 -15.93 -29.52 11.61
C LEU A 1009 -15.55 -28.70 10.38
N VAL A 1010 -16.13 -27.51 10.26
CA VAL A 1010 -16.13 -26.73 9.01
C VAL A 1010 -15.75 -25.29 9.31
N HIS A 1011 -14.93 -24.69 8.44
CA HIS A 1011 -14.73 -23.24 8.44
C HIS A 1011 -15.86 -22.54 7.68
N ILE A 1012 -16.36 -21.42 8.20
CA ILE A 1012 -17.57 -20.75 7.67
C ILE A 1012 -17.45 -20.32 6.19
N ASP A 1013 -16.24 -19.98 5.73
CA ASP A 1013 -15.97 -19.58 4.34
C ASP A 1013 -15.62 -20.76 3.42
N ASP A 1014 -15.41 -21.96 3.97
CA ASP A 1014 -14.79 -23.10 3.28
C ASP A 1014 -15.76 -24.30 3.20
N VAL A 1015 -17.06 -24.01 3.12
CA VAL A 1015 -18.18 -24.97 3.13
C VAL A 1015 -18.15 -25.96 1.95
N ASN A 1016 -17.42 -25.64 0.89
CA ASN A 1016 -17.17 -26.55 -0.24
C ASN A 1016 -15.67 -26.89 -0.41
N GLY A 1017 -14.83 -26.55 0.57
CA GLY A 1017 -13.39 -26.79 0.57
C GLY A 1017 -13.02 -28.26 0.84
N PRO A 1018 -11.77 -28.66 0.57
CA PRO A 1018 -11.30 -30.05 0.64
C PRO A 1018 -11.33 -30.67 2.05
N THR A 1019 -11.54 -29.86 3.09
CA THR A 1019 -11.71 -30.25 4.49
C THR A 1019 -13.13 -30.73 4.83
N MET A 1020 -14.06 -30.63 3.87
CA MET A 1020 -15.45 -31.00 4.03
C MET A 1020 -15.68 -32.49 3.77
N VAL A 1021 -15.81 -33.25 4.86
CA VAL A 1021 -16.60 -34.50 4.97
C VAL A 1021 -15.86 -35.85 4.75
N PRO A 1022 -15.97 -36.80 5.71
CA PRO A 1022 -15.71 -38.23 5.50
C PRO A 1022 -16.68 -38.82 4.47
N THR A 1023 -16.16 -39.61 3.54
CA THR A 1023 -16.65 -39.91 2.19
C THR A 1023 -18.12 -40.34 1.96
N ASN A 1024 -19.05 -40.36 2.94
CA ASN A 1024 -20.40 -40.95 2.78
C ASN A 1024 -21.57 -40.25 3.55
N ALA A 1025 -21.58 -38.93 3.76
CA ALA A 1025 -22.69 -38.27 4.49
C ALA A 1025 -23.81 -37.74 3.56
N THR A 1026 -24.74 -38.60 3.12
CA THR A 1026 -25.96 -38.21 2.37
C THR A 1026 -27.23 -38.55 3.15
N LEU A 1027 -27.69 -37.61 3.99
CA LEU A 1027 -29.03 -37.69 4.60
C LEU A 1027 -29.79 -36.35 4.65
N VAL A 1028 -29.16 -35.21 4.33
CA VAL A 1028 -29.77 -33.88 4.46
C VAL A 1028 -29.53 -33.07 3.17
N PRO A 1029 -30.54 -32.37 2.62
CA PRO A 1029 -30.39 -31.57 1.42
C PRO A 1029 -29.30 -30.49 1.58
N LYS A 1030 -28.42 -30.35 0.58
CA LYS A 1030 -27.34 -29.35 0.54
C LYS A 1030 -27.87 -27.92 0.79
N ASP A 1031 -29.10 -27.66 0.37
CA ASP A 1031 -29.78 -26.37 0.50
C ASP A 1031 -30.07 -26.00 1.96
N GLU A 1032 -30.44 -26.95 2.82
CA GLU A 1032 -30.72 -26.67 4.24
C GLU A 1032 -29.44 -26.22 4.98
N ILE A 1033 -28.31 -26.84 4.65
CA ILE A 1033 -26.99 -26.50 5.21
C ILE A 1033 -26.56 -25.11 4.74
N ASN A 1034 -26.67 -24.82 3.45
CA ASN A 1034 -26.31 -23.52 2.89
C ASN A 1034 -27.18 -22.38 3.48
N ASN A 1035 -28.48 -22.63 3.67
CA ASN A 1035 -29.39 -21.65 4.27
C ASN A 1035 -29.00 -21.30 5.70
N ILE A 1036 -28.70 -22.30 6.54
CA ILE A 1036 -28.32 -22.05 7.94
C ILE A 1036 -26.95 -21.37 8.03
N ILE A 1037 -26.02 -21.67 7.13
CA ILE A 1037 -24.73 -20.99 7.09
C ILE A 1037 -24.90 -19.52 6.70
N ALA A 1038 -25.78 -19.19 5.74
CA ALA A 1038 -26.10 -17.80 5.42
C ALA A 1038 -26.61 -17.02 6.64
N ILE A 1039 -27.42 -17.66 7.51
CA ILE A 1039 -27.90 -17.09 8.77
C ILE A 1039 -26.74 -16.86 9.76
N ILE A 1040 -25.79 -17.81 9.87
CA ILE A 1040 -24.62 -17.66 10.74
C ILE A 1040 -23.67 -16.55 10.21
N ARG A 1041 -23.56 -16.40 8.89
CA ARG A 1041 -22.83 -15.31 8.24
C ARG A 1041 -23.48 -13.95 8.52
N LEU A 1042 -24.81 -13.88 8.53
CA LEU A 1042 -25.55 -12.69 8.98
C LEU A 1042 -25.27 -12.37 10.45
N PHE A 1043 -25.20 -13.38 11.32
CA PHE A 1043 -24.78 -13.20 12.71
C PHE A 1043 -23.35 -12.64 12.84
N ASN A 1044 -22.44 -13.00 11.92
CA ASN A 1044 -21.09 -12.45 11.79
C ASN A 1044 -21.03 -11.04 11.19
N GLY A 1045 -22.19 -10.45 10.84
CA GLY A 1045 -22.27 -9.14 10.20
C GLY A 1045 -21.79 -9.15 8.75
N ASP A 1046 -21.73 -10.31 8.08
CA ASP A 1046 -21.38 -10.38 6.66
C ASP A 1046 -22.33 -9.52 5.83
N CYS A 1047 -21.78 -8.82 4.85
CA CYS A 1047 -22.54 -7.91 4.01
C CYS A 1047 -22.73 -8.45 2.57
N HIS A 1048 -21.92 -9.43 2.15
CA HIS A 1048 -21.89 -9.96 0.79
C HIS A 1048 -22.46 -11.37 0.74
N TYR A 1049 -23.47 -11.58 -0.10
CA TYR A 1049 -24.20 -12.83 -0.25
C TYR A 1049 -24.40 -13.14 -1.74
N ASN A 1050 -24.39 -14.42 -2.09
CA ASN A 1050 -24.76 -14.87 -3.43
C ASN A 1050 -26.29 -14.85 -3.64
N THR A 1051 -26.75 -15.11 -4.87
CA THR A 1051 -28.17 -15.01 -5.24
C THR A 1051 -29.09 -15.93 -4.44
N GLU A 1052 -28.63 -17.14 -4.08
CA GLU A 1052 -29.40 -18.11 -3.29
C GLU A 1052 -29.49 -17.66 -1.83
N GLU A 1053 -28.36 -17.21 -1.26
CA GLU A 1053 -28.27 -16.68 0.10
C GLU A 1053 -29.13 -15.40 0.27
N ILE A 1054 -29.22 -14.53 -0.74
CA ILE A 1054 -30.04 -13.30 -0.70
C ILE A 1054 -31.52 -13.61 -0.43
N SER A 1055 -32.05 -14.69 -1.00
CA SER A 1055 -33.44 -15.11 -0.75
C SER A 1055 -33.66 -15.47 0.72
N VAL A 1056 -32.70 -16.16 1.33
CA VAL A 1056 -32.71 -16.53 2.75
C VAL A 1056 -32.63 -15.28 3.62
N ILE A 1057 -31.70 -14.36 3.31
CA ILE A 1057 -31.51 -13.13 4.09
C ILE A 1057 -32.76 -12.25 4.06
N LYS A 1058 -33.42 -12.09 2.90
CA LYS A 1058 -34.70 -11.37 2.80
C LYS A 1058 -35.75 -11.94 3.75
N LYS A 1059 -35.88 -13.26 3.84
CA LYS A 1059 -36.80 -13.93 4.79
C LYS A 1059 -36.38 -13.66 6.23
N CYS A 1060 -35.09 -13.78 6.55
CA CYS A 1060 -34.58 -13.50 7.89
C CYS A 1060 -34.93 -12.09 8.37
N VAL A 1061 -34.82 -11.09 7.49
CA VAL A 1061 -35.15 -9.70 7.83
C VAL A 1061 -36.61 -9.31 7.54
N ALA A 1062 -37.49 -10.31 7.34
CA ALA A 1062 -38.92 -10.15 7.11
C ALA A 1062 -39.30 -9.22 5.94
N VAL A 1063 -38.46 -9.17 4.90
CA VAL A 1063 -38.78 -8.45 3.67
C VAL A 1063 -39.85 -9.20 2.91
N VAL A 1064 -41.00 -8.56 2.73
CA VAL A 1064 -42.11 -9.04 1.91
C VAL A 1064 -41.79 -8.74 0.44
N ASP A 1065 -41.77 -9.78 -0.38
CA ASP A 1065 -41.65 -9.77 -1.83
C ASP A 1065 -43.04 -9.91 -2.48
N ARG A 1066 -43.14 -9.52 -3.75
CA ARG A 1066 -44.40 -9.43 -4.50
C ARG A 1066 -45.07 -10.78 -4.74
N ASP A 1067 -44.28 -11.85 -4.70
CA ASP A 1067 -44.74 -13.21 -5.01
C ASP A 1067 -45.18 -14.02 -3.76
N TYR A 1068 -45.24 -13.44 -2.55
CA TYR A 1068 -45.44 -14.21 -1.30
C TYR A 1068 -46.88 -14.60 -0.93
N PHE A 1069 -47.89 -13.94 -1.46
CA PHE A 1069 -49.25 -14.05 -0.92
C PHE A 1069 -50.08 -15.16 -1.57
N HIS A 1070 -49.82 -15.48 -2.85
CA HIS A 1070 -50.61 -16.45 -3.61
C HIS A 1070 -49.81 -17.05 -4.79
N GLN A 1071 -50.18 -18.25 -5.24
CA GLN A 1071 -49.54 -18.90 -6.40
C GLN A 1071 -49.79 -18.15 -7.72
N ASP A 1072 -50.95 -17.50 -7.84
CA ASP A 1072 -51.26 -16.54 -8.90
C ASP A 1072 -50.55 -15.20 -8.61
N LYS A 1073 -49.53 -14.91 -9.42
CA LYS A 1073 -48.71 -13.70 -9.31
C LYS A 1073 -49.51 -12.41 -9.44
N ALA A 1074 -50.59 -12.40 -10.24
CA ALA A 1074 -51.40 -11.20 -10.41
C ALA A 1074 -52.17 -10.85 -9.12
N LYS A 1075 -52.69 -11.86 -8.42
CA LYS A 1075 -53.32 -11.68 -7.11
C LYS A 1075 -52.32 -11.23 -6.04
N SER A 1076 -51.13 -11.82 -6.04
CA SER A 1076 -50.08 -11.48 -5.08
C SER A 1076 -49.57 -10.05 -5.28
N GLU A 1077 -49.37 -9.61 -6.52
CA GLU A 1077 -49.01 -8.23 -6.86
C GLU A 1077 -50.13 -7.24 -6.47
N GLN A 1078 -51.41 -7.60 -6.66
CA GLN A 1078 -52.52 -6.75 -6.23
C GLN A 1078 -52.49 -6.52 -4.70
N ILE A 1079 -52.32 -7.59 -3.91
CA ILE A 1079 -52.21 -7.48 -2.45
C ILE A 1079 -51.00 -6.63 -2.05
N TYR A 1080 -49.85 -6.85 -2.68
CA TYR A 1080 -48.63 -6.11 -2.40
C TYR A 1080 -48.85 -4.60 -2.63
N ARG A 1081 -49.46 -4.20 -3.74
CA ARG A 1081 -49.79 -2.80 -4.05
C ARG A 1081 -50.79 -2.20 -3.06
N GLU A 1082 -51.78 -2.96 -2.62
CA GLU A 1082 -52.75 -2.50 -1.64
C GLU A 1082 -52.11 -2.30 -0.25
N LEU A 1083 -51.23 -3.20 0.16
CA LEU A 1083 -50.44 -3.04 1.39
C LEU A 1083 -49.51 -1.81 1.31
N GLU A 1084 -48.84 -1.59 0.18
CA GLU A 1084 -47.95 -0.44 -0.04
C GLU A 1084 -48.75 0.88 -0.05
N SER A 1085 -49.87 0.95 -0.78
CA SER A 1085 -50.73 2.15 -0.85
C SER A 1085 -51.34 2.56 0.49
N ARG A 1086 -51.59 1.61 1.40
CA ARG A 1086 -52.06 1.91 2.77
C ARG A 1086 -50.93 2.17 3.77
N TYR A 1087 -49.68 2.21 3.29
CA TYR A 1087 -48.47 2.39 4.08
C TYR A 1087 -48.30 1.28 5.14
N TYR A 1088 -48.76 0.06 4.82
CA TYR A 1088 -48.50 -1.13 5.61
C TYR A 1088 -47.15 -1.76 5.26
N LEU A 1089 -46.67 -1.55 4.04
CA LEU A 1089 -45.32 -1.88 3.61
C LEU A 1089 -44.60 -0.63 3.11
N THR A 1090 -43.31 -0.51 3.41
CA THR A 1090 -42.41 0.49 2.80
C THR A 1090 -41.25 -0.25 2.14
N LYS A 1091 -41.23 -0.24 0.79
CA LYS A 1091 -40.22 -0.94 -0.03
C LYS A 1091 -39.99 -2.40 0.42
N GLY A 1092 -41.07 -3.08 0.80
CA GLY A 1092 -41.09 -4.49 1.21
C GLY A 1092 -40.99 -4.74 2.73
N PHE A 1093 -40.65 -3.75 3.55
CA PHE A 1093 -40.63 -3.91 5.01
C PHE A 1093 -41.98 -3.60 5.65
N MET A 1094 -42.36 -4.38 6.65
CA MET A 1094 -43.57 -4.13 7.44
C MET A 1094 -43.41 -2.86 8.29
N THR A 1095 -44.30 -1.90 8.10
CA THR A 1095 -44.30 -0.66 8.89
C THR A 1095 -44.88 -0.91 10.28
N TYR A 1096 -44.61 0.00 11.23
CA TYR A 1096 -45.21 -0.03 12.56
C TYR A 1096 -46.75 -0.12 12.53
N LYS A 1097 -47.36 0.48 11.49
CA LYS A 1097 -48.80 0.47 11.26
C LYS A 1097 -49.34 -0.93 10.95
N LEU A 1098 -48.58 -1.74 10.21
CA LEU A 1098 -48.93 -3.13 9.91
C LEU A 1098 -48.64 -4.05 11.09
N THR A 1099 -47.47 -3.88 11.72
CA THR A 1099 -47.07 -4.73 12.85
C THR A 1099 -48.02 -4.57 14.04
N ASN A 1100 -48.48 -3.36 14.37
CA ASN A 1100 -49.48 -3.15 15.42
C ASN A 1100 -50.80 -3.86 15.16
N LYS A 1101 -51.24 -3.93 13.90
CA LYS A 1101 -52.45 -4.67 13.51
C LYS A 1101 -52.27 -6.17 13.56
N LEU A 1102 -51.05 -6.65 13.32
CA LEU A 1102 -50.73 -8.08 13.43
C LEU A 1102 -50.67 -8.54 14.90
N VAL A 1103 -50.36 -7.65 15.84
CA VAL A 1103 -50.38 -7.94 17.29
C VAL A 1103 -51.81 -8.09 17.83
N ASP A 1104 -52.77 -7.34 17.30
CA ASP A 1104 -54.18 -7.39 17.70
C ASP A 1104 -54.99 -8.29 16.74
N GLU A 1105 -55.18 -9.56 17.10
CA GLU A 1105 -55.90 -10.55 16.27
C GLU A 1105 -57.34 -10.15 15.93
N SER A 1106 -57.94 -9.19 16.65
CA SER A 1106 -59.29 -8.68 16.37
C SER A 1106 -59.35 -7.74 15.15
N GLN A 1107 -58.20 -7.22 14.70
CA GLN A 1107 -58.13 -6.26 13.60
C GLN A 1107 -57.73 -6.91 12.27
N LYS A 1108 -58.70 -7.15 11.39
CA LYS A 1108 -58.45 -7.72 10.05
C LYS A 1108 -57.65 -6.76 9.15
N ILE A 1109 -56.72 -7.32 8.38
CA ILE A 1109 -55.89 -6.60 7.40
C ILE A 1109 -56.51 -6.77 6.02
N LEU A 1110 -56.97 -5.68 5.43
CA LEU A 1110 -57.61 -5.66 4.10
C LEU A 1110 -58.76 -6.70 3.95
N PRO A 1111 -59.78 -6.70 4.83
CA PRO A 1111 -60.82 -7.74 4.85
C PRO A 1111 -61.64 -7.84 3.55
N GLU A 1112 -61.86 -6.70 2.87
CA GLU A 1112 -62.56 -6.65 1.58
C GLU A 1112 -61.77 -7.33 0.46
N THR A 1113 -60.45 -7.09 0.42
CA THR A 1113 -59.52 -7.67 -0.54
C THR A 1113 -59.31 -9.16 -0.27
N GLU A 1114 -59.21 -9.53 1.00
CA GLU A 1114 -59.10 -10.91 1.47
C GLU A 1114 -60.31 -11.75 1.00
N ALA A 1115 -61.53 -11.22 1.18
CA ALA A 1115 -62.77 -11.86 0.73
C ALA A 1115 -62.89 -11.90 -0.81
N LYS A 1116 -62.49 -10.83 -1.51
CA LYS A 1116 -62.54 -10.73 -2.97
C LYS A 1116 -61.59 -11.70 -3.67
N LEU A 1117 -60.39 -11.91 -3.11
CA LEU A 1117 -59.34 -12.72 -3.74
C LEU A 1117 -59.29 -14.17 -3.23
N GLY A 1118 -59.96 -14.47 -2.12
CA GLY A 1118 -60.03 -15.81 -1.52
C GLY A 1118 -58.70 -16.25 -0.90
N ILE A 1119 -58.03 -15.35 -0.17
CA ILE A 1119 -56.69 -15.57 0.40
C ILE A 1119 -56.78 -15.42 1.92
N HIS A 1120 -55.92 -16.09 2.68
CA HIS A 1120 -55.79 -15.88 4.14
C HIS A 1120 -54.60 -14.97 4.44
N LEU A 1121 -54.78 -13.65 4.25
CA LEU A 1121 -53.69 -12.68 4.25
C LEU A 1121 -53.02 -12.57 5.62
N GLN A 1122 -53.82 -12.50 6.69
CA GLN A 1122 -53.32 -12.38 8.05
C GLN A 1122 -52.45 -13.59 8.43
N SER A 1123 -52.87 -14.81 8.07
CA SER A 1123 -52.08 -16.03 8.32
C SER A 1123 -50.77 -16.06 7.53
N ARG A 1124 -50.76 -15.55 6.29
CA ARG A 1124 -49.54 -15.45 5.46
C ARG A 1124 -48.52 -14.47 6.03
N LEU A 1125 -48.97 -13.31 6.51
CA LEU A 1125 -48.10 -12.32 7.15
C LEU A 1125 -47.51 -12.86 8.46
N HIS A 1126 -48.30 -13.57 9.28
CA HIS A 1126 -47.79 -14.23 10.48
C HIS A 1126 -46.74 -15.30 10.18
N LEU A 1127 -46.89 -16.03 9.06
CA LEU A 1127 -45.89 -17.01 8.63
C LEU A 1127 -44.54 -16.35 8.30
N ILE A 1128 -44.55 -15.20 7.60
CA ILE A 1128 -43.33 -14.43 7.28
C ILE A 1128 -42.63 -13.96 8.57
N ILE A 1129 -43.39 -13.47 9.56
CA ILE A 1129 -42.83 -13.08 10.87
C ILE A 1129 -42.24 -14.28 11.59
N LYS A 1130 -42.90 -15.44 11.53
CA LYS A 1130 -42.42 -16.69 12.14
C LYS A 1130 -41.08 -17.16 11.56
N GLU A 1131 -40.88 -16.98 10.25
CA GLU A 1131 -39.64 -17.35 9.54
C GLU A 1131 -38.50 -16.31 9.67
N SER A 1132 -38.80 -15.12 10.20
CA SER A 1132 -37.82 -14.05 10.42
C SER A 1132 -37.01 -14.21 11.72
N ILE A 1133 -35.96 -13.39 11.88
CA ILE A 1133 -35.16 -13.32 13.12
C ILE A 1133 -35.73 -12.35 14.18
N ALA A 1134 -36.92 -11.77 13.94
CA ALA A 1134 -37.61 -10.99 14.97
C ALA A 1134 -38.29 -11.91 15.99
N GLU A 1135 -38.14 -11.63 17.29
CA GLU A 1135 -38.80 -12.43 18.34
C GLU A 1135 -40.33 -12.36 18.25
N ASP A 1136 -40.88 -11.17 18.01
CA ASP A 1136 -42.31 -10.89 17.89
C ASP A 1136 -42.62 -9.93 16.72
N ALA A 1137 -43.91 -9.69 16.46
CA ALA A 1137 -44.35 -8.81 15.39
C ALA A 1137 -43.93 -7.33 15.59
N ASP A 1138 -43.83 -6.84 16.83
CA ASP A 1138 -43.39 -5.47 17.13
C ASP A 1138 -41.92 -5.24 16.71
N SER A 1139 -41.09 -6.26 16.93
CA SER A 1139 -39.65 -6.25 16.64
C SER A 1139 -39.32 -6.24 15.15
N VAL A 1140 -40.24 -6.70 14.29
CA VAL A 1140 -40.06 -6.78 12.82
C VAL A 1140 -39.73 -5.42 12.20
N SER A 1141 -40.44 -4.37 12.63
CA SER A 1141 -40.24 -3.01 12.09
C SER A 1141 -38.85 -2.43 12.43
N ARG A 1142 -38.18 -2.96 13.45
CA ARG A 1142 -36.87 -2.51 13.93
C ARG A 1142 -35.71 -3.35 13.37
N LEU A 1143 -35.99 -4.50 12.75
CA LEU A 1143 -34.98 -5.43 12.23
C LEU A 1143 -33.92 -4.75 11.35
N PRO A 1144 -34.25 -3.85 10.40
CA PRO A 1144 -33.22 -3.22 9.57
C PRO A 1144 -32.21 -2.41 10.39
N GLY A 1145 -32.69 -1.66 11.38
CA GLY A 1145 -31.84 -0.88 12.28
C GLY A 1145 -30.99 -1.78 13.18
N LEU A 1146 -31.56 -2.87 13.69
CA LEU A 1146 -30.84 -3.83 14.53
C LEU A 1146 -29.75 -4.57 13.76
N ILE A 1147 -29.98 -4.95 12.51
CA ILE A 1147 -28.96 -5.61 11.67
C ILE A 1147 -27.83 -4.64 11.31
N ARG A 1148 -28.13 -3.36 11.07
CA ARG A 1148 -27.08 -2.34 10.91
C ARG A 1148 -26.23 -2.17 12.17
N GLN A 1149 -26.85 -2.15 13.34
CA GLN A 1149 -26.14 -2.10 14.61
C GLN A 1149 -25.27 -3.35 14.81
N LEU A 1150 -25.77 -4.54 14.45
CA LEU A 1150 -25.00 -5.77 14.48
C LEU A 1150 -23.76 -5.70 13.56
N ILE A 1151 -23.91 -5.21 12.34
CA ILE A 1151 -22.81 -5.01 11.38
C ILE A 1151 -21.78 -4.01 11.91
N GLN A 1152 -22.25 -2.93 12.53
CA GLN A 1152 -21.39 -1.92 13.15
C GLN A 1152 -20.57 -2.52 14.29
N ILE A 1153 -21.21 -3.27 15.19
CA ILE A 1153 -20.55 -4.01 16.27
C ILE A 1153 -19.53 -5.01 15.71
N ARG A 1154 -19.81 -5.63 14.57
CA ARG A 1154 -18.89 -6.56 13.89
C ARG A 1154 -17.76 -5.85 13.14
N GLY A 1155 -17.66 -4.52 13.20
CA GLY A 1155 -16.63 -3.73 12.53
C GLY A 1155 -16.74 -3.77 11.00
N LYS A 1156 -17.91 -4.11 10.45
CA LYS A 1156 -18.12 -4.30 9.00
C LYS A 1156 -18.83 -3.13 8.32
N THR A 1157 -18.95 -1.97 8.97
CA THR A 1157 -19.61 -0.78 8.45
C THR A 1157 -19.12 -0.37 7.05
N VAL A 1158 -17.80 -0.40 6.81
CA VAL A 1158 -17.22 -0.07 5.50
C VAL A 1158 -17.62 -1.08 4.42
N GLN A 1159 -17.72 -2.37 4.79
CA GLN A 1159 -18.16 -3.43 3.87
C GLN A 1159 -19.65 -3.28 3.57
N TYR A 1160 -20.44 -2.93 4.57
CA TYR A 1160 -21.87 -2.68 4.42
C TYR A 1160 -22.16 -1.57 3.43
N GLU A 1161 -21.45 -0.45 3.51
CA GLU A 1161 -21.63 0.72 2.62
C GLU A 1161 -21.57 0.39 1.12
N ARG A 1162 -20.90 -0.71 0.75
CA ARG A 1162 -20.68 -1.17 -0.63
C ARG A 1162 -21.40 -2.49 -0.96
N SER A 1163 -22.33 -2.94 -0.13
CA SER A 1163 -22.86 -4.30 -0.18
C SER A 1163 -24.30 -4.43 -0.68
N ILE A 1164 -24.67 -5.62 -1.16
CA ILE A 1164 -26.05 -5.97 -1.50
C ILE A 1164 -26.95 -5.93 -0.25
N LEU A 1165 -26.42 -6.24 0.93
CA LEU A 1165 -27.20 -6.16 2.18
C LEU A 1165 -27.68 -4.74 2.46
N LYS A 1166 -26.89 -3.71 2.10
CA LYS A 1166 -27.31 -2.31 2.15
C LYS A 1166 -28.49 -2.04 1.22
N GLU A 1167 -28.47 -2.53 -0.01
CA GLU A 1167 -29.61 -2.39 -0.93
C GLU A 1167 -30.88 -3.06 -0.40
N ILE A 1168 -30.75 -4.10 0.44
CA ILE A 1168 -31.87 -4.76 1.09
C ILE A 1168 -32.35 -3.90 2.28
N LEU A 1169 -31.46 -3.47 3.18
CA LEU A 1169 -31.83 -2.84 4.47
C LEU A 1169 -32.02 -1.32 4.40
N ASP A 1170 -31.35 -0.60 3.50
CA ASP A 1170 -31.39 0.88 3.40
C ASP A 1170 -32.54 1.40 2.54
N LYS A 1171 -33.25 0.51 1.86
CA LYS A 1171 -34.52 0.86 1.22
C LYS A 1171 -35.50 1.52 2.20
N HIS A 1172 -35.46 1.18 3.48
CA HIS A 1172 -36.35 1.71 4.52
C HIS A 1172 -36.10 3.20 4.91
N GLN A 1173 -34.99 3.84 4.53
CA GLN A 1173 -34.74 5.24 4.89
C GLN A 1173 -35.25 6.20 3.82
N GLN A 1174 -36.55 6.49 3.88
CA GLN A 1174 -37.18 7.73 3.43
C GLN A 1174 -38.41 8.02 4.28
#